data_AF-A0A1B8S953-F1
#
_entry.id   AF-A0A1B8S953-F1
#
_cell.length_a   1.000
_cell.length_b   1.000
_cell.length_c   1.000
_cell.angle_alpha   90.00
_cell.angle_beta   90.00
_cell.angle_gamma   90.00
#
_symmetry.space_group_name_H-M   'P 1'
#
loop_
_entity.id
_entity.type
_entity.pdbx_description
1 polymer ?
#
loop_
_entity_poly.entity_id
_entity_poly.type
_entity_poly.pdbx_seq_one_letter_code
_entity_poly.pdbx_strand_id
1 'polypeptide(L)'
;KIAEDPTWVNVTELFRRGPFEYLTAFPDVEREVLNVYLERLNRIKEIENRDFNQEKITGAGKTVDEVVDIFNKVNSGGTKLTKGDLALAKLCAEWPDARKELRENLDRWRGAGFRFSLDWLLRNATAVATGRALFSSLGTVGAGEFEVALKNSVNHIGTFLDAASGRLGLDHDRVLMGRYAAPVITRLLHLNGGRFADSAHRDKVLYWYVHSALWGRFSGSTETVLQQDYETAERGGIDALIATLERARGGQLAVGPDDFAGSTRGARFYPLLYLLTRVDGARDFGSGLELRAELLGKLTSLQVHHIFPKALLRKHGFDRGDINALANFCFLTQDTNIAIGMRDPAEYLPEVAAKHPGVLDSQWIPTDRDLWQVERYRDFLAARRELLAESAQRFLSSLLNSASTTDGAVLEPLQVADEVVDEPRAEQVQAVITELTSRGFAAPTVDAEIADPVSGVQLAVAEAFWPDGLQTGVGAPVVLELDPEDADLPRLEELGYQVFTSVDALRGFVDKESTDAAGEQAEVIESPETTDDNDVHREFARRMSGVYRRGRDEAGYNATYFRTMLAEHGPLATAHKLLAAPAVSDGFAALWERGRMDLTVEAVVVEPQFAELFSADEIAAAQRRLEQFGYVPEG
;
A
#
# COMPACT_ATOMS: atom_id res chain seq x y z
N LYS A 1 33.36 -4.27 11.60
CA LYS A 1 33.89 -3.09 12.31
C LYS A 1 32.99 -2.57 13.43
N ILE A 2 31.87 -3.24 13.75
CA ILE A 2 31.01 -2.86 14.88
C ILE A 2 31.61 -3.30 16.24
N ALA A 3 32.34 -4.42 16.28
CA ALA A 3 32.95 -4.96 17.49
C ALA A 3 34.14 -4.12 18.04
N GLU A 4 34.56 -3.07 17.33
CA GLU A 4 35.62 -2.15 17.77
C GLU A 4 35.05 -0.86 18.39
N ASP A 5 33.72 -0.68 18.35
CA ASP A 5 33.05 0.45 18.98
C ASP A 5 32.89 0.18 20.49
N PRO A 6 33.42 1.05 21.38
CA PRO A 6 33.27 0.89 22.84
C PRO A 6 31.82 0.96 23.31
N THR A 7 30.91 1.50 22.50
CA THR A 7 29.46 1.49 22.76
C THR A 7 28.76 0.19 22.34
N TRP A 8 29.48 -0.73 21.68
CA TRP A 8 28.95 -2.03 21.34
C TRP A 8 29.00 -2.99 22.53
N VAL A 9 27.82 -3.47 22.94
CA VAL A 9 27.64 -4.34 24.10
C VAL A 9 27.37 -5.77 23.65
N ASN A 10 28.20 -6.71 24.09
CA ASN A 10 27.94 -8.13 23.88
C ASN A 10 26.91 -8.62 24.91
N VAL A 11 25.69 -8.88 24.46
CA VAL A 11 24.58 -9.32 25.32
C VAL A 11 24.92 -10.65 26.03
N THR A 12 25.59 -11.60 25.36
CA THR A 12 25.99 -12.87 26.00
C THR A 12 26.94 -12.64 27.17
N GLU A 13 27.86 -11.69 27.02
CA GLU A 13 28.81 -11.33 28.07
C GLU A 13 28.15 -10.55 29.21
N LEU A 14 27.24 -9.63 28.88
CA LEU A 14 26.44 -8.88 29.87
C LEU A 14 25.64 -9.83 30.77
N PHE A 15 24.98 -10.84 30.20
CA PHE A 15 24.25 -11.84 30.98
C PHE A 15 25.19 -12.72 31.83
N ARG A 16 26.41 -13.02 31.35
CA ARG A 16 27.34 -13.86 32.12
C ARG A 16 28.08 -13.14 33.22
N ARG A 17 28.50 -11.90 32.99
CA ARG A 17 29.43 -11.16 33.87
C ARG A 17 28.80 -9.96 34.57
N GLY A 18 27.65 -9.51 34.08
CA GLY A 18 26.93 -8.38 34.63
C GLY A 18 27.37 -7.03 34.06
N PRO A 19 26.62 -5.97 34.39
CA PRO A 19 26.78 -4.64 33.79
C PRO A 19 28.05 -3.91 34.24
N PHE A 20 28.61 -4.28 35.40
CA PHE A 20 29.80 -3.63 35.97
C PHE A 20 31.06 -3.80 35.12
N GLU A 21 31.20 -4.90 34.36
CA GLU A 21 32.36 -5.12 33.48
C GLU A 21 32.41 -4.11 32.32
N TYR A 22 31.28 -3.51 31.97
CA TYR A 22 31.21 -2.48 30.93
C TYR A 22 31.60 -1.09 31.44
N LEU A 23 31.80 -0.89 32.75
CA LEU A 23 32.31 0.39 33.29
C LEU A 23 33.68 0.74 32.69
N THR A 24 34.54 -0.26 32.53
CA THR A 24 35.88 -0.07 31.95
C THR A 24 35.85 0.11 30.43
N ALA A 25 34.73 -0.20 29.78
CA ALA A 25 34.53 0.04 28.34
C ALA A 25 34.15 1.49 28.03
N PHE A 26 33.78 2.29 29.04
CA PHE A 26 33.39 3.70 28.93
C PHE A 26 34.32 4.66 29.70
N PRO A 27 35.64 4.65 29.47
CA PRO A 27 36.59 5.38 30.31
C PRO A 27 36.44 6.90 30.24
N ASP A 28 35.95 7.45 29.11
CA ASP A 28 35.91 8.89 28.83
C ASP A 28 34.48 9.45 28.66
N VAL A 29 33.47 8.79 29.23
CA VAL A 29 32.06 9.20 29.13
C VAL A 29 31.66 10.08 30.31
N GLU A 30 30.95 11.18 30.05
CA GLU A 30 30.41 12.05 31.09
C GLU A 30 29.51 11.27 32.07
N ARG A 31 29.55 11.65 33.34
CA ARG A 31 28.90 10.90 34.43
C ARG A 31 27.39 10.70 34.21
N GLU A 32 26.72 11.71 33.66
CA GLU A 32 25.28 11.66 33.36
C GLU A 32 24.97 10.63 32.28
N VAL A 33 25.76 10.60 31.21
CA VAL A 33 25.63 9.63 30.12
C VAL A 33 26.00 8.22 30.59
N LEU A 34 27.03 8.07 31.42
CA LEU A 34 27.43 6.80 32.00
C LEU A 34 26.32 6.20 32.89
N ASN A 35 25.63 7.02 33.68
CA ASN A 35 24.48 6.58 34.46
C ASN A 35 23.37 6.02 33.57
N VAL A 36 23.05 6.69 32.46
CA VAL A 36 22.05 6.22 31.48
C VAL A 36 22.46 4.87 30.88
N TYR A 37 23.74 4.69 30.54
CA TYR A 37 24.23 3.41 29.99
C TYR A 37 24.11 2.28 31.01
N LEU A 38 24.52 2.50 32.25
CA LEU A 38 24.41 1.50 33.32
C LEU A 38 22.96 1.14 33.64
N GLU A 39 22.07 2.13 33.67
CA GLU A 39 20.64 1.90 33.85
C GLU A 39 20.07 1.00 32.74
N ARG A 40 20.40 1.30 31.47
CA ARG A 40 19.98 0.47 30.33
C ARG A 40 20.55 -0.95 30.40
N LEU A 41 21.82 -1.11 30.76
CA LEU A 41 22.45 -2.43 30.92
C LEU A 41 21.82 -3.23 32.07
N ASN A 42 21.47 -2.57 33.18
CA ASN A 42 20.72 -3.17 34.28
C ASN A 42 19.33 -3.65 33.81
N ARG A 43 18.57 -2.81 33.09
CA ARG A 43 17.26 -3.20 32.53
C ARG A 43 17.35 -4.43 31.61
N ILE A 44 18.42 -4.53 30.82
CA ILE A 44 18.66 -5.72 29.99
C ILE A 44 18.95 -6.95 30.85
N LYS A 45 19.78 -6.81 31.89
CA LYS A 45 20.12 -7.93 32.79
C LYS A 45 18.92 -8.42 33.60
N GLU A 46 18.01 -7.51 33.97
CA GLU A 46 16.77 -7.81 34.69
C GLU A 46 15.80 -8.70 33.90
N ILE A 47 16.02 -8.91 32.59
CA ILE A 47 15.26 -9.89 31.79
C ILE A 47 15.37 -11.30 32.41
N GLU A 48 16.49 -11.65 33.06
CA GLU A 48 16.63 -12.95 33.76
C GLU A 48 15.65 -13.11 34.93
N ASN A 49 15.20 -12.00 35.50
CA ASN A 49 14.26 -11.99 36.62
C ASN A 49 12.81 -12.01 36.16
N ARG A 50 12.55 -12.01 34.85
CA ARG A 50 11.19 -12.17 34.33
C ARG A 50 10.75 -13.61 34.51
N ASP A 51 9.65 -13.80 35.24
CA ASP A 51 8.99 -15.09 35.33
C ASP A 51 8.34 -15.43 33.99
N PHE A 52 8.82 -16.50 33.36
CA PHE A 52 8.22 -17.06 32.16
C PHE A 52 7.22 -18.14 32.57
N ASN A 53 5.93 -17.85 32.43
CA ASN A 53 4.88 -18.84 32.60
C ASN A 53 4.97 -19.88 31.47
N GLN A 54 5.48 -21.07 31.79
CA GLN A 54 5.54 -22.19 30.86
C GLN A 54 4.39 -23.17 31.13
N GLU A 55 3.33 -23.07 30.36
CA GLU A 55 2.27 -24.09 30.35
C GLU A 55 2.55 -25.17 29.32
N LYS A 56 2.70 -26.41 29.78
CA LYS A 56 2.96 -27.56 28.90
C LYS A 56 1.63 -28.17 28.46
N ILE A 57 1.19 -27.83 27.24
CA ILE A 57 -0.02 -28.42 26.65
C ILE A 57 0.33 -29.82 26.13
N THR A 58 0.12 -30.85 26.95
CA THR A 58 0.29 -32.25 26.54
C THR A 58 -1.05 -32.92 26.32
N GLY A 59 -1.30 -33.39 25.10
CA GLY A 59 -2.43 -34.24 24.75
C GLY A 59 -2.36 -34.68 23.30
N ALA A 60 -2.36 -35.99 23.03
CA ALA A 60 -2.25 -36.54 21.67
C ALA A 60 -3.47 -36.21 20.77
N GLY A 61 -4.52 -35.59 21.31
CA GLY A 61 -5.72 -35.18 20.60
C GLY A 61 -5.83 -33.69 20.30
N LYS A 62 -4.82 -32.87 20.64
CA LYS A 62 -4.85 -31.42 20.37
C LYS A 62 -4.62 -31.16 18.88
N THR A 63 -5.58 -30.55 18.19
CA THR A 63 -5.42 -30.21 16.76
C THR A 63 -4.48 -29.02 16.57
N VAL A 64 -3.95 -28.85 15.36
CA VAL A 64 -3.13 -27.66 14.98
C VAL A 64 -3.89 -26.37 15.27
N ASP A 65 -5.20 -26.36 15.01
CA ASP A 65 -6.09 -25.23 15.29
C ASP A 65 -6.17 -24.92 16.79
N GLU A 66 -6.33 -25.95 17.64
CA GLU A 66 -6.39 -25.76 19.09
C GLU A 66 -5.06 -25.27 19.68
N VAL A 67 -3.92 -25.70 19.14
CA VAL A 67 -2.60 -25.24 19.60
C VAL A 67 -2.39 -23.77 19.24
N VAL A 68 -2.74 -23.36 18.02
CA VAL A 68 -2.70 -21.95 17.60
C VAL A 68 -3.60 -21.10 18.47
N ASP A 69 -4.84 -21.54 18.72
CA ASP A 69 -5.79 -20.81 19.55
C ASP A 69 -5.31 -20.66 21.00
N ILE A 70 -4.73 -21.71 21.60
CA ILE A 70 -4.19 -21.61 22.96
C ILE A 70 -2.97 -20.71 22.99
N PHE A 71 -2.04 -20.87 22.04
CA PHE A 71 -0.87 -20.00 21.95
C PHE A 71 -1.28 -18.54 21.85
N ASN A 72 -2.25 -18.22 20.97
CA ASN A 72 -2.75 -16.86 20.77
C ASN A 72 -3.54 -16.31 21.96
N LYS A 73 -4.22 -17.17 22.73
CA LYS A 73 -4.89 -16.76 23.98
C LYS A 73 -3.90 -16.46 25.10
N VAL A 74 -2.81 -17.21 25.18
CA VAL A 74 -1.75 -17.01 26.18
C VAL A 74 -0.83 -15.84 25.79
N ASN A 75 -0.61 -15.64 24.49
CA ASN A 75 0.24 -14.59 23.93
C ASN A 75 -0.59 -13.37 23.46
N SER A 76 -1.46 -12.84 24.32
CA SER A 76 -2.40 -11.77 23.94
C SER A 76 -1.73 -10.44 23.62
N GLY A 77 -0.52 -10.17 24.15
CA GLY A 77 0.26 -8.96 23.92
C GLY A 77 1.44 -9.11 22.94
N GLY A 78 1.59 -10.28 22.30
CA GLY A 78 2.70 -10.58 21.37
C GLY A 78 2.21 -10.97 19.98
N THR A 79 3.14 -11.24 19.06
CA THR A 79 2.82 -11.69 17.69
C THR A 79 2.02 -12.99 17.76
N LYS A 80 0.76 -12.97 17.28
CA LYS A 80 -0.05 -14.19 17.17
C LYS A 80 0.57 -15.13 16.14
N LEU A 81 0.55 -16.41 16.44
CA LEU A 81 0.96 -17.46 15.53
C LEU A 81 -0.16 -17.65 14.49
N THR A 82 0.15 -17.54 13.20
CA THR A 82 -0.81 -17.94 12.17
C THR A 82 -0.86 -19.46 12.03
N LYS A 83 -1.94 -19.99 11.44
CA LYS A 83 -2.02 -21.42 11.09
C LYS A 83 -0.91 -21.82 10.11
N GLY A 84 -0.56 -20.91 9.19
CA GLY A 84 0.57 -21.06 8.28
C GLY A 84 1.91 -21.14 9.00
N ASP A 85 2.12 -20.33 10.05
CA ASP A 85 3.33 -20.39 10.87
C ASP A 85 3.48 -21.70 11.62
N LEU A 86 2.39 -22.27 12.15
CA LEU A 86 2.45 -23.57 12.83
C LEU A 86 2.70 -24.72 11.84
N ALA A 87 2.04 -24.68 10.67
CA ALA A 87 2.30 -25.63 9.59
C ALA A 87 3.76 -25.56 9.14
N LEU A 88 4.27 -24.35 8.92
CA LEU A 88 5.67 -24.12 8.56
C LEU A 88 6.62 -24.55 9.69
N ALA A 89 6.28 -24.30 10.96
CA ALA A 89 7.10 -24.72 12.10
C ALA A 89 7.24 -26.24 12.18
N LYS A 90 6.14 -26.98 11.93
CA LYS A 90 6.17 -28.44 11.82
C LYS A 90 7.09 -28.88 10.68
N LEU A 91 6.95 -28.28 9.49
CA LEU A 91 7.80 -28.57 8.34
C LEU A 91 9.27 -28.24 8.63
N CYS A 92 9.55 -27.13 9.33
CA CYS A 92 10.90 -26.74 9.73
C CYS A 92 11.55 -27.71 10.72
N ALA A 93 10.76 -28.43 11.52
CA ALA A 93 11.29 -29.45 12.43
C ALA A 93 11.88 -30.64 11.69
N GLU A 94 11.32 -30.99 10.52
CA GLU A 94 11.77 -32.07 9.65
C GLU A 94 12.75 -31.58 8.56
N TRP A 95 12.62 -30.32 8.14
CA TRP A 95 13.45 -29.66 7.14
C TRP A 95 13.87 -28.25 7.60
N PRO A 96 15.01 -28.14 8.31
CA PRO A 96 15.46 -26.88 8.92
C PRO A 96 15.65 -25.71 7.94
N ASP A 97 15.95 -26.00 6.67
CA ASP A 97 16.20 -25.00 5.64
C ASP A 97 14.92 -24.46 4.95
N ALA A 98 13.74 -25.01 5.25
CA ALA A 98 12.47 -24.65 4.59
C ALA A 98 12.22 -23.14 4.55
N ARG A 99 12.42 -22.47 5.69
CA ARG A 99 12.20 -21.01 5.82
C ARG A 99 13.21 -20.20 5.01
N LYS A 100 14.45 -20.68 4.93
CA LYS A 100 15.50 -20.04 4.13
C LYS A 100 15.16 -20.14 2.65
N GLU A 101 14.77 -21.32 2.18
CA GLU A 101 14.45 -21.54 0.77
C GLU A 101 13.22 -20.73 0.32
N LEU A 102 12.17 -20.65 1.15
CA LEU A 102 11.02 -19.76 0.90
C LEU A 102 11.47 -18.30 0.74
N ARG A 103 12.31 -17.78 1.64
CA ARG A 103 12.80 -16.40 1.60
C ARG A 103 13.68 -16.11 0.38
N GLU A 104 14.56 -17.03 0.01
CA GLU A 104 15.42 -16.89 -1.17
C GLU A 104 14.60 -16.75 -2.46
N ASN A 105 13.49 -17.50 -2.59
CA ASN A 105 12.57 -17.35 -3.72
C ASN A 105 11.84 -16.00 -3.72
N LEU A 106 11.37 -15.55 -2.56
CA LEU A 106 10.76 -14.21 -2.42
C LEU A 106 11.74 -13.10 -2.79
N ASP A 107 13.00 -13.20 -2.38
CA ASP A 107 14.04 -12.21 -2.70
C ASP A 107 14.43 -12.25 -4.18
N ARG A 108 14.40 -13.42 -4.81
CA ARG A 108 14.56 -13.54 -6.27
C ARG A 108 13.47 -12.77 -7.01
N TRP A 109 12.19 -12.94 -6.64
CA TRP A 109 11.10 -12.18 -7.26
C TRP A 109 11.18 -10.68 -6.93
N ARG A 110 11.61 -10.33 -5.71
CA ARG A 110 11.85 -8.93 -5.32
C ARG A 110 12.87 -8.27 -6.25
N GLY A 111 13.96 -8.97 -6.56
CA GLY A 111 14.98 -8.52 -7.52
C GLY A 111 14.46 -8.42 -8.96
N ALA A 112 13.42 -9.17 -9.31
CA ALA A 112 12.73 -9.09 -10.60
C ALA A 112 11.57 -8.08 -10.62
N GLY A 113 11.36 -7.31 -9.55
CA GLY A 113 10.33 -6.28 -9.48
C GLY A 113 8.96 -6.74 -8.94
N PHE A 114 8.85 -7.96 -8.40
CA PHE A 114 7.63 -8.50 -7.78
C PHE A 114 7.81 -8.73 -6.27
N ARG A 115 6.89 -8.28 -5.44
CA ARG A 115 6.98 -8.40 -3.97
C ARG A 115 5.88 -9.31 -3.44
N PHE A 116 6.22 -10.53 -3.03
CA PHE A 116 5.24 -11.45 -2.43
C PHE A 116 5.49 -11.67 -0.93
N SER A 117 4.45 -12.09 -0.21
CA SER A 117 4.55 -12.49 1.19
C SER A 117 4.88 -13.98 1.34
N LEU A 118 5.41 -14.34 2.51
CA LEU A 118 5.66 -15.75 2.86
C LEU A 118 4.38 -16.58 2.84
N ASP A 119 3.31 -16.02 3.40
CA ASP A 119 1.98 -16.62 3.41
C ASP A 119 1.46 -16.89 1.99
N TRP A 120 1.59 -15.92 1.08
CA TRP A 120 1.19 -16.10 -0.32
C TRP A 120 1.94 -17.24 -1.01
N LEU A 121 3.26 -17.35 -0.78
CA LEU A 121 4.05 -18.46 -1.35
C LEU A 121 3.64 -19.79 -0.72
N LEU A 122 3.39 -19.82 0.59
CA LEU A 122 2.91 -21.02 1.28
C LEU A 122 1.53 -21.46 0.75
N ARG A 123 0.63 -20.54 0.42
CA ARG A 123 -0.67 -20.85 -0.22
C ARG A 123 -0.49 -21.53 -1.58
N ASN A 124 0.42 -21.03 -2.42
CA ASN A 124 0.75 -21.66 -3.70
C ASN A 124 1.37 -23.06 -3.51
N ALA A 125 2.25 -23.23 -2.52
CA ALA A 125 2.82 -24.55 -2.18
C ALA A 125 1.74 -25.52 -1.70
N THR A 126 0.81 -25.06 -0.87
CA THR A 126 -0.31 -25.86 -0.34
C THR A 126 -1.27 -26.27 -1.44
N ALA A 127 -1.62 -25.35 -2.34
CA ALA A 127 -2.48 -25.64 -3.48
C ALA A 127 -1.88 -26.74 -4.36
N VAL A 128 -0.58 -26.68 -4.65
CA VAL A 128 0.11 -27.72 -5.43
C VAL A 128 0.22 -29.03 -4.66
N ALA A 129 0.61 -29.00 -3.38
CA ALA A 129 0.78 -30.19 -2.55
C ALA A 129 -0.52 -30.96 -2.34
N THR A 130 -1.60 -30.26 -1.96
CA THR A 130 -2.82 -30.91 -1.43
C THR A 130 -4.08 -30.62 -2.23
N GLY A 131 -4.08 -29.63 -3.13
CA GLY A 131 -5.31 -29.13 -3.77
C GLY A 131 -6.30 -28.53 -2.77
N ARG A 132 -5.81 -28.03 -1.62
CA ARG A 132 -6.63 -27.44 -0.55
C ARG A 132 -6.20 -26.01 -0.27
N ALA A 133 -7.15 -25.16 0.13
CA ALA A 133 -6.86 -23.78 0.50
C ALA A 133 -6.35 -23.62 1.95
N LEU A 134 -6.84 -24.46 2.87
CA LEU A 134 -6.52 -24.38 4.30
C LEU A 134 -5.11 -24.88 4.62
N PHE A 135 -4.31 -24.10 5.33
CA PHE A 135 -2.97 -24.51 5.78
C PHE A 135 -2.95 -25.74 6.69
N SER A 136 -4.05 -26.04 7.37
CA SER A 136 -4.15 -27.25 8.20
C SER A 136 -3.98 -28.54 7.38
N SER A 137 -4.21 -28.50 6.05
CA SER A 137 -3.93 -29.64 5.16
C SER A 137 -2.44 -29.96 5.06
N LEU A 138 -1.55 -29.00 5.27
CA LEU A 138 -0.10 -29.25 5.33
C LEU A 138 0.28 -30.13 6.52
N GLY A 139 -0.57 -30.21 7.54
CA GLY A 139 -0.34 -31.08 8.70
C GLY A 139 -0.20 -32.55 8.34
N THR A 140 -0.69 -32.99 7.18
CA THR A 140 -0.57 -34.38 6.71
C THR A 140 0.53 -34.58 5.67
N VAL A 141 1.21 -33.52 5.24
CA VAL A 141 2.26 -33.54 4.21
C VAL A 141 3.62 -33.72 4.88
N GLY A 142 4.42 -34.69 4.43
CA GLY A 142 5.79 -34.86 4.91
C GLY A 142 6.75 -33.83 4.33
N ALA A 143 7.84 -33.51 5.02
CA ALA A 143 8.75 -32.45 4.57
C ALA A 143 9.31 -32.63 3.15
N GLY A 144 9.68 -33.84 2.75
CA GLY A 144 10.18 -34.11 1.40
C GLY A 144 9.11 -33.96 0.30
N GLU A 145 7.84 -34.27 0.61
CA GLU A 145 6.72 -34.02 -0.31
C GLU A 145 6.47 -32.51 -0.44
N PHE A 146 6.53 -31.78 0.67
CA PHE A 146 6.40 -30.33 0.68
C PHE A 146 7.55 -29.64 -0.08
N GLU A 147 8.79 -30.09 0.05
CA GLU A 147 9.94 -29.58 -0.71
C GLU A 147 9.71 -29.71 -2.22
N VAL A 148 9.25 -30.88 -2.67
CA VAL A 148 8.88 -31.10 -4.09
C VAL A 148 7.74 -30.19 -4.52
N ALA A 149 6.70 -30.06 -3.69
CA ALA A 149 5.57 -29.18 -3.98
C ALA A 149 6.00 -27.71 -4.06
N LEU A 150 6.83 -27.22 -3.14
CA LEU A 150 7.37 -25.86 -3.14
C LEU A 150 8.16 -25.59 -4.42
N LYS A 151 9.07 -26.50 -4.79
CA LYS A 151 9.85 -26.38 -6.02
C LYS A 151 8.96 -26.31 -7.27
N ASN A 152 7.93 -27.15 -7.33
CA ASN A 152 6.95 -27.13 -8.42
C ASN A 152 6.17 -25.82 -8.44
N SER A 153 5.70 -25.33 -7.29
CA SER A 153 5.00 -24.05 -7.16
C SER A 153 5.85 -22.89 -7.64
N VAL A 154 7.12 -22.81 -7.25
CA VAL A 154 8.06 -21.77 -7.73
C VAL A 154 8.16 -21.79 -9.26
N ASN A 155 8.28 -22.96 -9.87
CA ASN A 155 8.32 -23.09 -11.33
C ASN A 155 7.00 -22.65 -11.98
N HIS A 156 5.86 -23.07 -11.44
CA HIS A 156 4.55 -22.68 -11.96
C HIS A 156 4.29 -21.18 -11.84
N ILE A 157 4.73 -20.56 -10.72
CA ILE A 157 4.68 -19.10 -10.54
C ILE A 157 5.52 -18.43 -11.61
N GLY A 158 6.75 -18.91 -11.87
CA GLY A 158 7.58 -18.40 -12.97
C GLY A 158 6.86 -18.47 -14.33
N THR A 159 6.32 -19.63 -14.69
CA THR A 159 5.53 -19.81 -15.92
C THR A 159 4.35 -18.84 -16.03
N PHE A 160 3.65 -18.58 -14.92
CA PHE A 160 2.55 -17.62 -14.88
C PHE A 160 3.04 -16.18 -15.05
N LEU A 161 4.07 -15.77 -14.31
CA LEU A 161 4.62 -14.41 -14.37
C LEU A 161 5.22 -14.10 -15.74
N ASP A 162 5.89 -15.06 -16.38
CA ASP A 162 6.41 -14.91 -17.75
C ASP A 162 5.27 -14.71 -18.75
N ALA A 163 4.16 -15.45 -18.61
CA ALA A 163 2.99 -15.27 -19.45
C ALA A 163 2.27 -13.94 -19.19
N ALA A 164 2.09 -13.54 -17.94
CA ALA A 164 1.48 -12.26 -17.58
C ALA A 164 2.31 -11.07 -18.09
N SER A 165 3.63 -11.11 -17.89
CA SER A 165 4.55 -10.07 -18.36
C SER A 165 4.59 -10.03 -19.89
N GLY A 166 4.84 -11.18 -20.54
CA GLY A 166 5.05 -11.24 -21.98
C GLY A 166 3.80 -11.02 -22.84
N ARG A 167 2.61 -11.40 -22.34
CA ARG A 167 1.36 -11.34 -23.11
C ARG A 167 0.44 -10.18 -22.71
N LEU A 168 0.50 -9.74 -21.45
CA LEU A 168 -0.32 -8.65 -20.90
C LEU A 168 0.50 -7.40 -20.56
N GLY A 169 1.84 -7.50 -20.57
CA GLY A 169 2.70 -6.40 -20.13
C GLY A 169 2.72 -6.20 -18.62
N LEU A 170 2.10 -7.08 -17.81
CA LEU A 170 2.03 -6.95 -16.35
C LEU A 170 3.31 -7.47 -15.69
N ASP A 171 4.30 -6.58 -15.62
CA ASP A 171 5.71 -6.94 -15.48
C ASP A 171 6.36 -6.48 -14.16
N HIS A 172 5.60 -5.88 -13.26
CA HIS A 172 6.08 -5.47 -11.94
C HIS A 172 4.95 -5.43 -10.90
N ASP A 173 5.33 -5.30 -9.63
CA ASP A 173 4.45 -5.47 -8.47
C ASP A 173 3.21 -4.57 -8.47
N ARG A 174 3.34 -3.33 -8.92
CA ARG A 174 2.27 -2.31 -8.89
C ARG A 174 1.14 -2.61 -9.87
N VAL A 175 1.44 -3.32 -10.96
CA VAL A 175 0.47 -3.64 -12.03
C VAL A 175 0.06 -5.11 -12.02
N LEU A 176 0.71 -5.95 -11.21
CA LEU A 176 0.29 -7.34 -11.04
C LEU A 176 -1.00 -7.41 -10.19
N MET A 177 -2.13 -7.37 -10.87
CA MET A 177 -3.46 -7.40 -10.27
C MET A 177 -3.82 -8.79 -9.70
N GLY A 178 -4.80 -8.86 -8.79
CA GLY A 178 -5.43 -10.12 -8.38
C GLY A 178 -4.47 -11.23 -7.90
N ARG A 179 -3.56 -10.93 -6.96
CA ARG A 179 -2.50 -11.86 -6.50
C ARG A 179 -2.99 -13.24 -6.08
N TYR A 180 -4.21 -13.34 -5.55
CA TYR A 180 -4.82 -14.60 -5.12
C TYR A 180 -5.40 -15.46 -6.26
N ALA A 181 -5.34 -15.00 -7.51
CA ALA A 181 -5.54 -15.85 -8.67
C ALA A 181 -4.35 -16.82 -8.88
N ALA A 182 -3.14 -16.45 -8.45
CA ALA A 182 -1.94 -17.25 -8.68
C ALA A 182 -2.01 -18.66 -8.05
N PRO A 183 -2.50 -18.87 -6.81
CA PRO A 183 -2.71 -20.22 -6.28
C PRO A 183 -3.63 -21.10 -7.14
N VAL A 184 -4.66 -20.52 -7.77
CA VAL A 184 -5.55 -21.25 -8.70
C VAL A 184 -4.80 -21.61 -9.98
N ILE A 185 -4.06 -20.65 -10.53
CA ILE A 185 -3.27 -20.84 -11.76
C ILE A 185 -2.15 -21.87 -11.54
N THR A 186 -1.46 -21.84 -10.40
CA THR A 186 -0.39 -22.81 -10.08
C THR A 186 -0.95 -24.21 -9.84
N ARG A 187 -2.16 -24.33 -9.25
CA ARG A 187 -2.89 -25.60 -9.20
C ARG A 187 -3.29 -26.10 -10.59
N LEU A 188 -3.83 -25.23 -11.44
CA LEU A 188 -4.20 -25.57 -12.82
C LEU A 188 -2.98 -26.03 -13.63
N LEU A 189 -1.85 -25.30 -13.54
CA LEU A 189 -0.59 -25.68 -14.17
C LEU A 189 -0.10 -27.02 -13.65
N HIS A 190 -0.17 -27.27 -12.33
CA HIS A 190 0.20 -28.56 -11.75
C HIS A 190 -0.62 -29.71 -12.33
N LEU A 191 -1.94 -29.54 -12.44
CA LEU A 191 -2.84 -30.53 -13.06
C LEU A 191 -2.51 -30.78 -14.54
N ASN A 192 -1.90 -29.80 -15.22
CA ASN A 192 -1.48 -29.87 -16.62
C ASN A 192 0.02 -30.19 -16.82
N GLY A 193 0.69 -30.75 -15.79
CA GLY A 193 2.09 -31.15 -15.90
C GLY A 193 3.09 -29.99 -15.90
N GLY A 194 2.70 -28.85 -15.32
CA GLY A 194 3.53 -27.67 -15.06
C GLY A 194 3.64 -26.66 -16.19
N ARG A 195 2.79 -26.77 -17.21
CA ARG A 195 2.83 -25.90 -18.41
C ARG A 195 1.42 -25.60 -18.93
N PHE A 196 1.31 -24.54 -19.74
CA PHE A 196 0.15 -24.36 -20.60
C PHE A 196 0.13 -25.42 -21.71
N ALA A 197 -1.05 -25.90 -22.08
CA ALA A 197 -1.18 -26.89 -23.16
C ALA A 197 -0.73 -26.32 -24.52
N ASP A 198 -1.15 -25.09 -24.80
CA ASP A 198 -0.82 -24.30 -25.99
C ASP A 198 -1.06 -22.80 -25.71
N SER A 199 -0.89 -21.95 -26.73
CA SER A 199 -1.13 -20.50 -26.64
C SER A 199 -2.61 -20.17 -26.38
N ALA A 200 -3.55 -20.95 -26.90
CA ALA A 200 -4.97 -20.72 -26.68
C ALA A 200 -5.37 -21.00 -25.22
N HIS A 201 -4.84 -22.08 -24.64
CA HIS A 201 -4.99 -22.38 -23.23
C HIS A 201 -4.35 -21.30 -22.35
N ARG A 202 -3.13 -20.84 -22.68
CA ARG A 202 -2.47 -19.71 -22.00
C ARG A 202 -3.37 -18.47 -22.01
N ASP A 203 -3.86 -18.07 -23.18
CA ASP A 203 -4.64 -16.85 -23.34
C ASP A 203 -6.00 -16.95 -22.61
N LYS A 204 -6.65 -18.13 -22.57
CA LYS A 204 -7.82 -18.37 -21.70
C LYS A 204 -7.51 -18.24 -20.21
N VAL A 205 -6.36 -18.73 -19.75
CA VAL A 205 -5.94 -18.56 -18.34
C VAL A 205 -5.75 -17.09 -18.03
N LEU A 206 -5.12 -16.34 -18.93
CA LEU A 206 -4.93 -14.89 -18.79
C LEU A 206 -6.25 -14.11 -18.84
N TYR A 207 -7.20 -14.52 -19.69
CA TYR A 207 -8.56 -13.96 -19.72
C TYR A 207 -9.27 -14.13 -18.38
N TRP A 208 -9.26 -15.35 -17.82
CA TRP A 208 -9.84 -15.61 -16.51
C TRP A 208 -9.13 -14.83 -15.41
N TYR A 209 -7.79 -14.79 -15.45
CA TYR A 209 -6.97 -14.05 -14.49
C TYR A 209 -7.36 -12.56 -14.44
N VAL A 210 -7.38 -11.88 -15.59
CA VAL A 210 -7.75 -10.46 -15.66
C VAL A 210 -9.17 -10.25 -15.14
N HIS A 211 -10.15 -11.03 -15.60
CA HIS A 211 -11.52 -10.88 -15.10
C HIS A 211 -11.68 -11.23 -13.62
N SER A 212 -10.92 -12.19 -13.09
CA SER A 212 -10.96 -12.51 -11.66
C SER A 212 -10.48 -11.32 -10.81
N ALA A 213 -9.49 -10.58 -11.31
CA ALA A 213 -8.95 -9.40 -10.67
C ALA A 213 -9.91 -8.20 -10.81
N LEU A 214 -10.37 -7.91 -12.02
CA LEU A 214 -11.31 -6.81 -12.30
C LEU A 214 -12.60 -6.92 -11.50
N TRP A 215 -13.02 -8.12 -11.14
CA TRP A 215 -14.27 -8.35 -10.43
C TRP A 215 -14.09 -8.70 -8.96
N GLY A 216 -12.90 -8.45 -8.40
CA GLY A 216 -12.64 -8.63 -6.97
C GLY A 216 -12.89 -10.05 -6.49
N ARG A 217 -12.69 -11.08 -7.32
CA ARG A 217 -13.05 -12.47 -6.99
C ARG A 217 -12.49 -12.94 -5.64
N PHE A 218 -11.34 -12.42 -5.25
CA PHE A 218 -10.61 -12.81 -4.04
C PHE A 218 -10.57 -11.73 -2.96
N SER A 219 -11.35 -10.65 -3.07
CA SER A 219 -11.38 -9.56 -2.05
C SER A 219 -12.14 -9.94 -0.77
N GLY A 220 -12.90 -11.03 -0.80
CA GLY A 220 -13.70 -11.53 0.32
C GLY A 220 -13.14 -12.78 0.99
N SER A 221 -13.99 -13.81 1.16
CA SER A 221 -13.65 -15.12 1.75
C SER A 221 -12.64 -15.91 0.90
N THR A 222 -11.39 -15.45 0.87
CA THR A 222 -10.33 -15.93 -0.03
C THR A 222 -10.18 -17.45 0.03
N GLU A 223 -10.14 -18.05 1.23
CA GLU A 223 -9.99 -19.51 1.37
C GLU A 223 -11.14 -20.31 0.74
N THR A 224 -12.39 -19.88 0.96
CA THR A 224 -13.57 -20.54 0.41
C THR A 224 -13.59 -20.45 -1.11
N VAL A 225 -13.32 -19.27 -1.66
CA VAL A 225 -13.29 -19.06 -3.12
C VAL A 225 -12.14 -19.85 -3.76
N LEU A 226 -10.95 -19.83 -3.16
CA LEU A 226 -9.81 -20.64 -3.60
C LEU A 226 -10.16 -22.13 -3.65
N GLN A 227 -10.78 -22.66 -2.59
CA GLN A 227 -11.16 -24.08 -2.54
C GLN A 227 -12.16 -24.44 -3.65
N GLN A 228 -13.18 -23.60 -3.88
CA GLN A 228 -14.13 -23.79 -4.97
C GLN A 228 -13.46 -23.76 -6.34
N ASP A 229 -12.51 -22.86 -6.54
CA ASP A 229 -11.76 -22.75 -7.80
C ASP A 229 -10.81 -23.92 -8.02
N TYR A 230 -10.16 -24.45 -6.99
CA TYR A 230 -9.34 -25.65 -7.11
C TYR A 230 -10.17 -26.85 -7.57
N GLU A 231 -11.34 -27.06 -6.95
CA GLU A 231 -12.26 -28.13 -7.34
C GLU A 231 -12.85 -27.93 -8.73
N THR A 232 -13.03 -26.68 -9.16
CA THR A 232 -13.54 -26.34 -10.49
C THR A 232 -12.46 -26.59 -11.56
N ALA A 233 -11.23 -26.17 -11.29
CA ALA A 233 -10.07 -26.43 -12.14
C ALA A 233 -9.82 -27.94 -12.31
N GLU A 234 -9.97 -28.72 -11.24
CA GLU A 234 -9.81 -30.18 -11.29
C GLU A 234 -10.92 -30.87 -12.10
N ARG A 235 -12.15 -30.36 -12.05
CA ARG A 235 -13.30 -30.95 -12.76
C ARG A 235 -13.34 -30.62 -14.26
N GLY A 236 -12.92 -29.42 -14.65
CA GLY A 236 -13.11 -28.96 -16.04
C GLY A 236 -12.11 -27.93 -16.51
N GLY A 237 -10.96 -27.80 -15.83
CA GLY A 237 -9.88 -26.91 -16.23
C GLY A 237 -10.30 -25.44 -16.32
N ILE A 238 -9.65 -24.72 -17.22
CA ILE A 238 -9.87 -23.28 -17.40
C ILE A 238 -11.27 -22.92 -17.90
N ASP A 239 -11.87 -23.74 -18.77
CA ASP A 239 -13.20 -23.45 -19.31
C ASP A 239 -14.28 -23.50 -18.21
N ALA A 240 -14.15 -24.42 -17.24
CA ALA A 240 -15.04 -24.47 -16.09
C ALA A 240 -14.85 -23.28 -15.14
N LEU A 241 -13.62 -22.80 -14.97
CA LEU A 241 -13.32 -21.60 -14.18
C LEU A 241 -13.95 -20.35 -14.81
N ILE A 242 -13.82 -20.18 -16.12
CA ILE A 242 -14.44 -19.08 -16.88
C ILE A 242 -15.96 -19.14 -16.76
N ALA A 243 -16.58 -20.30 -17.03
CA ALA A 243 -18.03 -20.46 -16.96
C ALA A 243 -18.59 -20.24 -15.53
N THR A 244 -17.79 -20.50 -14.50
CA THR A 244 -18.16 -20.22 -13.10
C THR A 244 -18.12 -18.73 -12.80
N LEU A 245 -17.08 -18.04 -13.29
CA LEU A 245 -16.95 -16.58 -13.14
C LEU A 245 -18.05 -15.83 -13.92
N GLU A 246 -18.37 -16.27 -15.14
CA GLU A 246 -19.47 -15.72 -15.95
C GLU A 246 -20.81 -15.85 -15.23
N ARG A 247 -21.13 -17.04 -14.71
CA ARG A 247 -22.38 -17.26 -13.96
C ARG A 247 -22.48 -16.38 -12.72
N ALA A 248 -21.38 -16.21 -11.99
CA ALA A 248 -21.34 -15.33 -10.83
C ALA A 248 -21.60 -13.85 -11.18
N ARG A 249 -21.35 -13.46 -12.44
CA ARG A 249 -21.50 -12.09 -12.96
C ARG A 249 -22.73 -11.90 -13.86
N GLY A 250 -23.72 -12.79 -13.77
CA GLY A 250 -24.98 -12.64 -14.51
C GLY A 250 -24.92 -13.13 -15.96
N GLY A 251 -23.93 -13.94 -16.32
CA GLY A 251 -23.84 -14.65 -17.60
C GLY A 251 -22.92 -14.04 -18.65
N GLN A 252 -22.33 -12.88 -18.38
CA GLN A 252 -21.34 -12.26 -19.28
C GLN A 252 -20.24 -11.55 -18.47
N LEU A 253 -19.01 -11.62 -18.98
CA LEU A 253 -17.88 -10.82 -18.52
C LEU A 253 -17.65 -9.71 -19.55
N ALA A 254 -18.15 -8.51 -19.25
CA ALA A 254 -17.99 -7.34 -20.09
C ALA A 254 -17.40 -6.18 -19.28
N VAL A 255 -16.57 -5.37 -19.93
CA VAL A 255 -16.03 -4.13 -19.37
C VAL A 255 -16.74 -2.97 -20.04
N GLY A 256 -17.38 -2.10 -19.24
CA GLY A 256 -18.10 -0.92 -19.70
C GLY A 256 -17.40 0.40 -19.35
N PRO A 257 -17.89 1.54 -19.86
CA PRO A 257 -17.32 2.86 -19.55
C PRO A 257 -17.33 3.19 -18.05
N ASP A 258 -18.38 2.78 -17.34
CA ASP A 258 -18.53 3.04 -15.90
C ASP A 258 -17.48 2.30 -15.05
N ASP A 259 -16.90 1.22 -15.56
CA ASP A 259 -15.82 0.50 -14.87
C ASP A 259 -14.54 1.34 -14.77
N PHE A 260 -14.34 2.28 -15.70
CA PHE A 260 -13.23 3.24 -15.69
C PHE A 260 -13.57 4.54 -14.93
N ALA A 261 -14.72 4.61 -14.25
CA ALA A 261 -15.08 5.75 -13.42
C ALA A 261 -14.33 5.77 -12.07
N GLY A 262 -13.70 4.66 -11.68
CA GLY A 262 -12.94 4.57 -10.44
C GLY A 262 -11.87 5.66 -10.33
N SER A 263 -11.78 6.22 -9.13
CA SER A 263 -10.80 7.24 -8.75
C SER A 263 -9.58 6.55 -8.15
N THR A 264 -8.38 7.07 -8.43
CA THR A 264 -7.06 6.63 -7.92
C THR A 264 -6.38 5.45 -8.65
N ARG A 265 -5.15 5.13 -8.21
CA ARG A 265 -4.24 4.18 -8.85
C ARG A 265 -4.28 2.75 -8.32
N GLY A 266 -4.90 2.49 -7.17
CA GLY A 266 -5.16 1.11 -6.76
C GLY A 266 -6.62 0.71 -6.96
N ALA A 267 -7.39 1.51 -7.72
CA ALA A 267 -8.55 1.04 -8.46
C ALA A 267 -8.15 -0.17 -9.32
N ARG A 268 -8.99 -1.22 -9.32
CA ARG A 268 -8.75 -2.48 -10.05
C ARG A 268 -8.49 -2.32 -11.55
N PHE A 269 -8.89 -1.17 -12.11
CA PHE A 269 -8.74 -0.82 -13.51
C PHE A 269 -7.46 -0.04 -13.86
N TYR A 270 -6.68 0.47 -12.89
CA TYR A 270 -5.38 1.08 -13.19
C TYR A 270 -4.39 0.10 -13.84
N PRO A 271 -4.22 -1.13 -13.31
CA PRO A 271 -3.45 -2.16 -14.00
C PRO A 271 -3.97 -2.48 -15.40
N LEU A 272 -5.28 -2.32 -15.65
CA LEU A 272 -5.85 -2.49 -16.99
C LEU A 272 -5.44 -1.35 -17.94
N LEU A 273 -5.42 -0.09 -17.48
CA LEU A 273 -4.90 1.03 -18.28
C LEU A 273 -3.43 0.80 -18.65
N TYR A 274 -2.60 0.35 -17.70
CA TYR A 274 -1.21 -0.01 -17.98
C TYR A 274 -1.13 -1.16 -18.99
N LEU A 275 -1.86 -2.26 -18.77
CA LEU A 275 -1.96 -3.38 -19.72
C LEU A 275 -2.30 -2.90 -21.13
N LEU A 276 -3.34 -2.08 -21.28
CA LEU A 276 -3.76 -1.53 -22.57
C LEU A 276 -2.63 -0.72 -23.22
N THR A 277 -1.97 0.13 -22.44
CA THR A 277 -0.82 0.92 -22.90
C THR A 277 0.26 0.01 -23.50
N ARG A 278 0.48 -1.16 -22.89
CA ARG A 278 1.48 -2.14 -23.32
C ARG A 278 1.07 -2.94 -24.55
N VAL A 279 -0.21 -3.31 -24.69
CA VAL A 279 -0.67 -4.25 -25.72
C VAL A 279 -1.25 -3.58 -26.97
N ASP A 280 -1.79 -2.37 -26.86
CA ASP A 280 -2.44 -1.65 -27.96
C ASP A 280 -1.49 -0.64 -28.67
N GLY A 281 -0.21 -0.62 -28.32
CA GLY A 281 0.80 0.19 -29.01
C GLY A 281 0.69 1.68 -28.73
N ALA A 282 0.39 2.06 -27.49
CA ALA A 282 0.34 3.44 -27.06
C ALA A 282 1.66 4.16 -27.33
N ARG A 283 1.58 5.43 -27.74
CA ARG A 283 2.75 6.23 -28.15
C ARG A 283 2.98 7.42 -27.24
N ASP A 284 4.25 7.75 -27.04
CA ASP A 284 4.69 8.92 -26.27
C ASP A 284 4.35 10.22 -27.00
N PHE A 285 3.77 11.20 -26.29
CA PHE A 285 3.34 12.48 -26.90
C PHE A 285 4.50 13.35 -27.43
N GLY A 286 5.70 13.22 -26.86
CA GLY A 286 6.84 14.06 -27.24
C GLY A 286 7.59 13.51 -28.45
N SER A 287 7.87 12.20 -28.42
CA SER A 287 8.67 11.49 -29.43
C SER A 287 7.84 10.84 -30.54
N GLY A 288 6.56 10.51 -30.28
CA GLY A 288 5.70 9.76 -31.20
C GLY A 288 6.02 8.27 -31.29
N LEU A 289 7.02 7.78 -30.53
CA LEU A 289 7.42 6.38 -30.50
C LEU A 289 6.48 5.56 -29.61
N GLU A 290 6.31 4.28 -29.93
CA GLU A 290 5.56 3.37 -29.06
C GLU A 290 6.26 3.20 -27.72
N LEU A 291 5.47 3.12 -26.65
CA LEU A 291 5.91 2.94 -25.28
C LEU A 291 6.34 1.48 -25.02
N ARG A 292 7.41 1.06 -25.71
CA ARG A 292 8.02 -0.28 -25.61
C ARG A 292 9.48 -0.20 -25.20
N ALA A 293 9.95 -1.18 -24.42
CA ALA A 293 11.28 -1.18 -23.84
C ALA A 293 12.41 -1.07 -24.88
N GLU A 294 12.24 -1.72 -26.04
CA GLU A 294 13.23 -1.78 -27.11
C GLU A 294 13.40 -0.43 -27.84
N LEU A 295 12.36 0.40 -27.81
CA LEU A 295 12.30 1.68 -28.51
C LEU A 295 12.68 2.86 -27.62
N LEU A 296 12.55 2.70 -26.30
CA LEU A 296 12.70 3.77 -25.33
C LEU A 296 14.16 3.99 -24.89
N GLY A 297 15.04 3.00 -25.04
CA GLY A 297 16.44 3.12 -24.58
C GLY A 297 16.56 2.92 -23.06
N LYS A 298 17.79 2.76 -22.57
CA LYS A 298 18.04 2.21 -21.22
C LYS A 298 17.76 3.17 -20.04
N LEU A 299 17.36 4.42 -20.28
CA LEU A 299 17.26 5.47 -19.25
C LEU A 299 15.89 6.15 -19.19
N THR A 300 14.92 5.72 -19.98
CA THR A 300 13.56 6.28 -20.00
C THR A 300 12.63 5.40 -19.18
N SER A 301 12.35 5.82 -17.96
CA SER A 301 11.24 5.28 -17.19
C SER A 301 9.91 5.87 -17.66
N LEU A 302 8.84 5.07 -17.64
CA LEU A 302 7.48 5.56 -17.80
C LEU A 302 7.05 6.34 -16.56
N GLN A 303 6.26 7.39 -16.77
CA GLN A 303 5.61 8.17 -15.74
C GLN A 303 4.12 8.29 -16.03
N VAL A 304 3.32 8.30 -14.97
CA VAL A 304 1.89 8.62 -15.04
C VAL A 304 1.77 10.13 -15.22
N HIS A 305 1.10 10.55 -16.27
CA HIS A 305 0.78 11.94 -16.55
C HIS A 305 -0.71 12.20 -16.32
N HIS A 306 -1.01 13.26 -15.58
CA HIS A 306 -2.37 13.79 -15.49
C HIS A 306 -2.62 14.62 -16.74
N ILE A 307 -3.47 14.13 -17.64
CA ILE A 307 -3.78 14.80 -18.91
C ILE A 307 -4.21 16.23 -18.60
N PHE A 308 -5.21 16.40 -17.75
CA PHE A 308 -5.54 17.68 -17.12
C PHE A 308 -4.75 17.81 -15.81
N PRO A 309 -3.84 18.80 -15.69
CA PRO A 309 -3.00 18.96 -14.52
C PRO A 309 -3.81 19.18 -13.23
N LYS A 310 -3.36 18.58 -12.12
CA LYS A 310 -4.03 18.72 -10.80
C LYS A 310 -4.26 20.18 -10.41
N ALA A 311 -3.25 21.04 -10.61
CA ALA A 311 -3.32 22.46 -10.25
C ALA A 311 -4.41 23.21 -11.06
N LEU A 312 -4.57 22.88 -12.34
CA LEU A 312 -5.62 23.43 -13.19
C LEU A 312 -6.99 23.01 -12.65
N LEU A 313 -7.19 21.71 -12.43
CA LEU A 313 -8.47 21.19 -11.96
C LEU A 313 -8.86 21.73 -10.57
N ARG A 314 -7.91 21.83 -9.63
CA ARG A 314 -8.15 22.44 -8.30
C ARG A 314 -8.62 23.89 -8.41
N LYS A 315 -7.97 24.68 -9.28
CA LYS A 315 -8.36 26.09 -9.51
C LYS A 315 -9.79 26.21 -10.05
N HIS A 316 -10.28 25.21 -10.77
CA HIS A 316 -11.63 25.15 -11.31
C HIS A 316 -12.64 24.44 -10.38
N GLY A 317 -12.23 24.07 -9.16
CA GLY A 317 -13.13 23.54 -8.13
C GLY A 317 -13.52 22.07 -8.32
N PHE A 318 -12.75 21.31 -9.10
CA PHE A 318 -12.94 19.86 -9.18
C PHE A 318 -12.45 19.18 -7.90
N ASP A 319 -13.17 18.15 -7.47
CA ASP A 319 -12.83 17.36 -6.29
C ASP A 319 -11.69 16.36 -6.57
N ARG A 320 -11.21 15.68 -5.52
CA ARG A 320 -10.08 14.75 -5.59
C ARG A 320 -10.40 13.53 -6.45
N GLY A 321 -11.65 13.06 -6.44
CA GLY A 321 -12.11 11.93 -7.25
C GLY A 321 -12.03 12.26 -8.74
N ASP A 322 -12.60 13.39 -9.13
CA ASP A 322 -12.52 13.92 -10.49
C ASP A 322 -11.05 14.13 -10.92
N ILE A 323 -10.19 14.70 -10.07
CA ILE A 323 -8.78 14.96 -10.38
C ILE A 323 -8.00 13.67 -10.63
N ASN A 324 -8.20 12.67 -9.78
CA ASN A 324 -7.49 11.40 -9.81
C ASN A 324 -8.27 10.30 -10.55
N ALA A 325 -9.25 10.68 -11.37
CA ALA A 325 -10.01 9.75 -12.19
C ALA A 325 -9.05 8.99 -13.11
N LEU A 326 -9.23 7.67 -13.22
CA LEU A 326 -8.39 6.83 -14.08
C LEU A 326 -8.34 7.33 -15.53
N ALA A 327 -9.48 7.83 -16.03
CA ALA A 327 -9.60 8.41 -17.36
C ALA A 327 -8.90 9.78 -17.51
N ASN A 328 -8.27 10.34 -16.47
CA ASN A 328 -7.37 11.49 -16.55
C ASN A 328 -5.89 11.07 -16.66
N PHE A 329 -5.57 9.78 -16.59
CA PHE A 329 -4.17 9.32 -16.62
C PHE A 329 -3.76 8.82 -17.99
N CYS A 330 -2.55 9.16 -18.41
CA CYS A 330 -1.86 8.51 -19.52
C CYS A 330 -0.41 8.20 -19.13
N PHE A 331 0.30 7.41 -19.94
CA PHE A 331 1.69 7.09 -19.69
C PHE A 331 2.58 7.83 -20.67
N LEU A 332 3.63 8.47 -20.16
CA LEU A 332 4.62 9.18 -20.96
C LEU A 332 6.02 8.80 -20.52
N THR A 333 7.00 9.03 -21.37
CA THR A 333 8.40 9.03 -20.93
C THR A 333 8.65 10.18 -19.96
N GLN A 334 9.60 10.02 -19.05
CA GLN A 334 10.00 11.07 -18.11
C GLN A 334 10.30 12.41 -18.81
N ASP A 335 11.07 12.40 -19.90
CA ASP A 335 11.42 13.62 -20.64
C ASP A 335 10.19 14.34 -21.18
N THR A 336 9.23 13.59 -21.75
CA THR A 336 7.98 14.15 -22.27
C THR A 336 7.10 14.67 -21.14
N ASN A 337 6.99 13.93 -20.03
CA ASN A 337 6.19 14.35 -18.88
C ASN A 337 6.72 15.68 -18.29
N ILE A 338 8.05 15.83 -18.16
CA ILE A 338 8.70 17.06 -17.72
C ILE A 338 8.47 18.19 -18.74
N ALA A 339 8.61 17.91 -20.04
CA ALA A 339 8.46 18.92 -21.09
C ALA A 339 7.02 19.45 -21.21
N ILE A 340 6.01 18.61 -20.99
CA ILE A 340 4.60 19.05 -20.94
C ILE A 340 4.32 19.76 -19.62
N GLY A 341 4.79 19.21 -18.50
CA GLY A 341 4.62 19.80 -17.17
C GLY A 341 3.14 20.03 -16.82
N MET A 342 2.83 21.23 -16.32
CA MET A 342 1.49 21.63 -15.86
C MET A 342 0.69 22.41 -16.91
N ARG A 343 0.99 22.22 -18.20
CA ARG A 343 0.33 22.93 -19.31
C ARG A 343 -1.14 22.51 -19.45
N ASP A 344 -1.97 23.46 -19.88
CA ASP A 344 -3.38 23.21 -20.17
C ASP A 344 -3.53 22.29 -21.41
N PRO A 345 -4.33 21.21 -21.35
CA PRO A 345 -4.62 20.34 -22.49
C PRO A 345 -5.11 21.06 -23.74
N ALA A 346 -5.88 22.14 -23.58
CA ALA A 346 -6.35 22.95 -24.69
C ALA A 346 -5.19 23.59 -25.48
N GLU A 347 -4.03 23.76 -24.86
CA GLU A 347 -2.82 24.32 -25.48
C GLU A 347 -1.91 23.23 -26.05
N TYR A 348 -1.57 22.20 -25.28
CA TYR A 348 -0.54 21.24 -25.68
C TYR A 348 -1.06 20.09 -26.56
N LEU A 349 -2.31 19.62 -26.38
CA LEU A 349 -2.86 18.52 -27.18
C LEU A 349 -2.93 18.86 -28.69
N PRO A 350 -3.29 20.10 -29.11
CA PRO A 350 -3.18 20.50 -30.51
C PRO A 350 -1.76 20.37 -31.09
N GLU A 351 -0.75 20.77 -30.33
CA GLU A 351 0.65 20.72 -30.75
C GLU A 351 1.11 19.27 -30.92
N VAL A 352 0.74 18.42 -29.95
CA VAL A 352 1.02 16.98 -29.96
C VAL A 352 0.36 16.31 -31.18
N ALA A 353 -0.92 16.59 -31.43
CA ALA A 353 -1.65 16.04 -32.58
C ALA A 353 -1.06 16.47 -33.92
N ALA A 354 -0.64 17.73 -34.03
CA ALA A 354 -0.04 18.27 -35.24
C ALA A 354 1.37 17.69 -35.50
N LYS A 355 2.17 17.53 -34.44
CA LYS A 355 3.54 17.00 -34.53
C LYS A 355 3.54 15.51 -34.86
N HIS A 356 2.63 14.74 -34.25
CA HIS A 356 2.55 13.29 -34.34
C HIS A 356 1.12 12.81 -34.61
N PRO A 357 0.67 12.78 -35.88
CA PRO A 357 -0.67 12.31 -36.22
C PRO A 357 -0.97 10.90 -35.69
N GLY A 358 -2.14 10.73 -35.05
CA GLY A 358 -2.59 9.46 -34.46
C GLY A 358 -2.03 9.15 -33.07
N VAL A 359 -1.15 9.99 -32.50
CA VAL A 359 -0.60 9.77 -31.16
C VAL A 359 -1.67 9.90 -30.06
N LEU A 360 -2.64 10.80 -30.24
CA LEU A 360 -3.75 11.01 -29.30
C LEU A 360 -4.67 9.78 -29.27
N ASP A 361 -5.04 9.26 -30.45
CA ASP A 361 -5.84 8.03 -30.57
C ASP A 361 -5.14 6.83 -29.91
N SER A 362 -3.81 6.74 -30.03
CA SER A 362 -3.02 5.66 -29.41
C SER A 362 -3.07 5.65 -27.88
N GLN A 363 -3.49 6.74 -27.25
CA GLN A 363 -3.68 6.85 -25.79
C GLN A 363 -5.14 7.13 -25.40
N TRP A 364 -6.07 6.81 -26.32
CA TRP A 364 -7.52 6.95 -26.14
C TRP A 364 -7.94 8.38 -25.77
N ILE A 365 -7.23 9.39 -26.28
CA ILE A 365 -7.60 10.79 -26.08
C ILE A 365 -8.69 11.14 -27.11
N PRO A 366 -9.89 11.59 -26.68
CA PRO A 366 -10.92 12.05 -27.59
C PRO A 366 -10.39 13.13 -28.54
N THR A 367 -10.66 13.00 -29.84
CA THR A 367 -10.14 13.91 -30.87
C THR A 367 -10.98 15.17 -31.09
N ASP A 368 -12.18 15.23 -30.49
CA ASP A 368 -12.98 16.45 -30.42
C ASP A 368 -12.28 17.49 -29.55
N ARG A 369 -11.85 18.59 -30.17
CA ARG A 369 -11.06 19.64 -29.53
C ARG A 369 -11.85 20.42 -28.49
N ASP A 370 -13.19 20.42 -28.58
CA ASP A 370 -14.02 21.08 -27.57
C ASP A 370 -13.94 20.37 -26.22
N LEU A 371 -13.62 19.06 -26.21
CA LEU A 371 -13.41 18.28 -24.99
C LEU A 371 -12.09 18.62 -24.28
N TRP A 372 -11.17 19.34 -24.92
CA TRP A 372 -9.87 19.65 -24.30
C TRP A 372 -9.94 20.87 -23.37
N GLN A 373 -11.07 21.55 -23.32
CA GLN A 373 -11.31 22.69 -22.43
C GLN A 373 -11.63 22.20 -21.01
N VAL A 374 -11.06 22.86 -20.00
CA VAL A 374 -11.26 22.50 -18.58
C VAL A 374 -12.74 22.57 -18.16
N GLU A 375 -13.52 23.46 -18.76
CA GLU A 375 -14.96 23.57 -18.54
C GLU A 375 -15.73 22.31 -18.99
N ARG A 376 -15.16 21.53 -19.91
CA ARG A 376 -15.71 20.26 -20.43
C ARG A 376 -15.00 19.03 -19.90
N TYR A 377 -14.23 19.17 -18.82
CA TYR A 377 -13.44 18.07 -18.25
C TYR A 377 -14.24 16.79 -17.97
N ARG A 378 -15.44 16.89 -17.38
CA ARG A 378 -16.28 15.71 -17.11
C ARG A 378 -16.75 15.01 -18.39
N ASP A 379 -17.03 15.78 -19.45
CA ASP A 379 -17.38 15.22 -20.77
C ASP A 379 -16.16 14.53 -21.40
N PHE A 380 -14.96 15.10 -21.23
CA PHE A 380 -13.70 14.48 -21.67
C PHE A 380 -13.51 13.12 -21.00
N LEU A 381 -13.68 13.06 -19.67
CA LEU A 381 -13.60 11.82 -18.93
C LEU A 381 -14.63 10.80 -19.44
N ALA A 382 -15.86 11.21 -19.72
CA ALA A 382 -16.89 10.33 -20.25
C ALA A 382 -16.51 9.74 -21.63
N ALA A 383 -16.13 10.59 -22.57
CA ALA A 383 -15.72 10.16 -23.91
C ALA A 383 -14.48 9.25 -23.87
N ARG A 384 -13.49 9.56 -23.02
CA ARG A 384 -12.30 8.73 -22.86
C ARG A 384 -12.61 7.36 -22.25
N ARG A 385 -13.54 7.28 -21.30
CA ARG A 385 -13.99 6.01 -20.70
C ARG A 385 -14.61 5.07 -21.75
N GLU A 386 -15.37 5.60 -22.70
CA GLU A 386 -15.91 4.81 -23.81
C GLU A 386 -14.80 4.19 -24.66
N LEU A 387 -13.81 5.00 -25.07
CA LEU A 387 -12.67 4.55 -25.88
C LEU A 387 -11.83 3.48 -25.16
N LEU A 388 -11.60 3.66 -23.85
CA LEU A 388 -10.87 2.71 -23.02
C LEU A 388 -11.63 1.39 -22.86
N ALA A 389 -12.94 1.46 -22.60
CA ALA A 389 -13.80 0.28 -22.47
C ALA A 389 -13.86 -0.54 -23.75
N GLU A 390 -13.99 0.10 -24.92
CA GLU A 390 -13.96 -0.58 -26.21
C GLU A 390 -12.62 -1.29 -26.46
N SER A 391 -11.50 -0.65 -26.12
CA SER A 391 -10.16 -1.26 -26.24
C SER A 391 -9.98 -2.44 -25.28
N ALA A 392 -10.35 -2.28 -24.01
CA ALA A 392 -10.36 -3.36 -23.03
C ALA A 392 -11.18 -4.56 -23.51
N GLN A 393 -12.42 -4.33 -23.94
CA GLN A 393 -13.30 -5.39 -24.40
C GLN A 393 -12.73 -6.11 -25.62
N ARG A 394 -12.18 -5.36 -26.59
CA ARG A 394 -11.56 -5.92 -27.79
C ARG A 394 -10.37 -6.81 -27.44
N PHE A 395 -9.48 -6.34 -26.58
CA PHE A 395 -8.30 -7.10 -26.16
C PHE A 395 -8.70 -8.37 -25.38
N LEU A 396 -9.59 -8.25 -24.40
CA LEU A 396 -10.05 -9.39 -23.60
C LEU A 396 -10.77 -10.43 -24.46
N SER A 397 -11.63 -10.00 -25.40
CA SER A 397 -12.25 -10.91 -26.36
C SER A 397 -11.25 -11.59 -27.31
N SER A 398 -10.10 -10.97 -27.58
CA SER A 398 -9.02 -11.61 -28.36
C SER A 398 -8.36 -12.76 -27.61
N LEU A 399 -8.21 -12.67 -26.28
CA LEU A 399 -7.66 -13.74 -25.45
C LEU A 399 -8.56 -14.98 -25.47
N LEU A 400 -9.89 -14.79 -25.41
CA LEU A 400 -10.86 -15.87 -25.42
C LEU A 400 -10.97 -16.56 -26.79
N ASN A 401 -10.85 -15.79 -27.89
CA ASN A 401 -11.03 -16.27 -29.26
C ASN A 401 -9.70 -16.50 -30.02
N SER A 402 -8.62 -16.79 -29.29
CA SER A 402 -7.22 -16.90 -29.77
C SER A 402 -6.95 -17.94 -30.87
N ALA A 403 -7.96 -18.67 -31.35
CA ALA A 403 -7.86 -19.60 -32.48
C ALA A 403 -7.47 -18.92 -33.83
N SER A 404 -7.43 -17.58 -33.89
CA SER A 404 -7.19 -16.81 -35.12
C SER A 404 -6.08 -15.76 -35.06
N THR A 405 -5.32 -15.64 -33.95
CA THR A 405 -4.28 -14.61 -33.81
C THR A 405 -2.88 -15.21 -33.73
N THR A 406 -1.98 -14.75 -34.62
CA THR A 406 -0.53 -14.93 -34.50
C THR A 406 -0.06 -14.57 -33.09
N ASP A 407 0.81 -15.41 -32.50
CA ASP A 407 1.51 -15.10 -31.24
C ASP A 407 2.11 -13.69 -31.39
N GLY A 408 1.56 -12.73 -30.63
CA GLY A 408 2.07 -11.36 -30.61
C GLY A 408 3.54 -11.38 -30.16
N ALA A 409 4.32 -10.38 -30.55
CA ALA A 409 5.68 -10.23 -30.03
C ALA A 409 5.63 -10.19 -28.49
N VAL A 410 6.48 -11.00 -27.86
CA VAL A 410 6.61 -11.04 -26.39
C VAL A 410 7.03 -9.66 -25.92
N LEU A 411 6.28 -9.10 -24.96
CA LEU A 411 6.57 -7.80 -24.39
C LEU A 411 7.75 -7.91 -23.41
N GLU A 412 8.74 -7.04 -23.58
CA GLU A 412 9.86 -6.89 -22.64
C GLU A 412 9.49 -5.99 -21.44
N PRO A 413 10.00 -6.24 -20.23
CA PRO A 413 9.68 -5.44 -19.06
C PRO A 413 10.04 -3.94 -19.21
N LEU A 414 9.17 -3.06 -18.73
CA LEU A 414 9.40 -1.61 -18.63
C LEU A 414 9.58 -1.16 -17.19
N GLN A 415 10.50 -0.21 -16.98
CA GLN A 415 10.60 0.48 -15.71
C GLN A 415 9.60 1.63 -15.66
N VAL A 416 8.76 1.63 -14.63
CA VAL A 416 7.90 2.77 -14.28
C VAL A 416 8.55 3.46 -13.10
N ALA A 417 8.79 4.77 -13.21
CA ALA A 417 9.32 5.54 -12.09
C ALA A 417 8.22 5.75 -11.03
N ASP A 418 8.64 5.73 -9.77
CA ASP A 418 7.80 6.21 -8.68
C ASP A 418 7.52 7.70 -8.91
N GLU A 419 6.26 8.10 -8.73
CA GLU A 419 5.88 9.51 -8.86
C GLU A 419 6.46 10.28 -7.68
N VAL A 420 6.88 11.53 -7.93
CA VAL A 420 7.22 12.45 -6.84
C VAL A 420 5.94 12.74 -6.06
N VAL A 421 5.99 12.49 -4.76
CA VAL A 421 4.86 12.71 -3.86
C VAL A 421 4.71 14.23 -3.63
N ASP A 422 3.92 14.88 -4.49
CA ASP A 422 3.66 16.33 -4.42
C ASP A 422 2.39 16.66 -3.59
N GLU A 423 1.92 15.73 -2.74
CA GLU A 423 0.71 15.90 -1.92
C GLU A 423 0.97 15.65 -0.43
N PRO A 424 0.59 16.58 0.48
CA PRO A 424 0.75 16.43 1.93
C PRO A 424 0.22 15.10 2.48
N ARG A 425 -0.96 14.67 2.02
CA ARG A 425 -1.59 13.41 2.46
C ARG A 425 -0.78 12.18 2.09
N ALA A 426 -0.23 12.15 0.88
CA ALA A 426 0.58 11.01 0.45
C ALA A 426 1.91 10.95 1.21
N GLU A 427 2.50 12.11 1.57
CA GLU A 427 3.66 12.17 2.46
C GLU A 427 3.31 11.64 3.87
N GLN A 428 2.15 12.01 4.42
CA GLN A 428 1.65 11.52 5.71
C GLN A 428 1.45 10.01 5.73
N VAL A 429 0.78 9.47 4.71
CA VAL A 429 0.53 8.04 4.56
C VAL A 429 1.86 7.29 4.47
N GLN A 430 2.80 7.77 3.65
CA GLN A 430 4.10 7.15 3.52
C GLN A 430 4.91 7.19 4.84
N ALA A 431 4.83 8.29 5.57
CA ALA A 431 5.49 8.45 6.86
C ALA A 431 4.92 7.49 7.92
N VAL A 432 3.59 7.37 8.05
CA VAL A 432 2.98 6.44 9.01
C VAL A 432 3.26 4.98 8.62
N ILE A 433 3.24 4.64 7.33
CA ILE A 433 3.62 3.29 6.88
C ILE A 433 5.06 2.96 7.26
N THR A 434 5.98 3.90 7.03
CA THR A 434 7.39 3.73 7.36
C THR A 434 7.58 3.56 8.87
N GLU A 435 6.91 4.39 9.66
CA GLU A 435 6.90 4.32 11.12
C GLU A 435 6.39 2.96 11.62
N LEU A 436 5.20 2.54 11.19
CA LEU A 436 4.58 1.27 11.59
C LEU A 436 5.45 0.07 11.17
N THR A 437 5.98 0.10 9.95
CA THR A 437 6.88 -0.97 9.46
C THR A 437 8.16 -1.04 10.30
N SER A 438 8.73 0.11 10.68
CA SER A 438 9.93 0.16 11.55
C SER A 438 9.67 -0.38 12.95
N ARG A 439 8.43 -0.26 13.43
CA ARG A 439 7.94 -0.86 14.69
C ARG A 439 7.60 -2.36 14.56
N GLY A 440 7.74 -2.93 13.36
CA GLY A 440 7.50 -4.36 13.10
C GLY A 440 6.08 -4.72 12.69
N PHE A 441 5.22 -3.73 12.41
CA PHE A 441 3.89 -3.98 11.83
C PHE A 441 3.99 -4.40 10.36
N ALA A 442 2.94 -5.03 9.84
CA ALA A 442 2.84 -5.43 8.44
C ALA A 442 2.84 -4.19 7.53
N ALA A 443 3.42 -4.32 6.34
CA ALA A 443 3.30 -3.31 5.32
C ALA A 443 1.89 -3.38 4.68
N PRO A 444 1.18 -2.25 4.50
CA PRO A 444 -0.12 -2.25 3.83
C PRO A 444 0.02 -2.38 2.31
N THR A 445 -1.12 -2.63 1.67
CA THR A 445 -1.33 -2.28 0.27
C THR A 445 -1.79 -0.83 0.21
N VAL A 446 -1.12 0.02 -0.58
CA VAL A 446 -1.48 1.43 -0.74
C VAL A 446 -2.43 1.65 -1.92
N ASP A 447 -3.24 2.70 -1.83
CA ASP A 447 -4.30 3.05 -2.79
C ASP A 447 -5.32 1.92 -3.04
N ALA A 448 -5.49 0.99 -2.10
CA ALA A 448 -6.17 -0.27 -2.34
C ALA A 448 -7.70 -0.12 -2.42
N GLU A 449 -8.28 -0.56 -3.53
CA GLU A 449 -9.73 -0.73 -3.64
C GLU A 449 -10.22 -1.86 -2.72
N ILE A 450 -11.22 -1.55 -1.88
CA ILE A 450 -11.94 -2.51 -1.06
C ILE A 450 -13.33 -2.67 -1.66
N ALA A 451 -13.68 -3.90 -2.06
CA ALA A 451 -14.97 -4.22 -2.67
C ALA A 451 -15.79 -5.16 -1.77
N ASP A 452 -17.12 -5.01 -1.82
CA ASP A 452 -18.05 -5.87 -1.12
C ASP A 452 -17.85 -7.32 -1.59
N PRO A 453 -17.64 -8.28 -0.67
CA PRO A 453 -17.28 -9.64 -1.02
C PRO A 453 -18.40 -10.42 -1.70
N VAL A 454 -19.65 -9.93 -1.65
CA VAL A 454 -20.83 -10.55 -2.25
C VAL A 454 -21.16 -9.91 -3.58
N SER A 455 -21.27 -8.58 -3.61
CA SER A 455 -21.71 -7.86 -4.82
C SER A 455 -20.56 -7.47 -5.75
N GLY A 456 -19.32 -7.38 -5.24
CA GLY A 456 -18.16 -6.89 -5.98
C GLY A 456 -18.20 -5.38 -6.26
N VAL A 457 -19.13 -4.65 -5.62
CA VAL A 457 -19.23 -3.18 -5.66
C VAL A 457 -18.13 -2.59 -4.80
N GLN A 458 -17.48 -1.52 -5.27
CA GLN A 458 -16.48 -0.79 -4.50
C GLN A 458 -17.11 -0.18 -3.25
N LEU A 459 -16.50 -0.41 -2.09
CA LEU A 459 -16.87 0.16 -0.80
C LEU A 459 -15.99 1.35 -0.43
N ALA A 460 -14.69 1.30 -0.76
CA ALA A 460 -13.73 2.35 -0.46
C ALA A 460 -12.47 2.21 -1.33
N VAL A 461 -11.65 3.26 -1.36
CA VAL A 461 -10.31 3.20 -1.95
C VAL A 461 -9.31 3.73 -0.92
N ALA A 462 -8.83 2.80 -0.10
CA ALA A 462 -8.02 3.10 1.06
C ALA A 462 -6.63 3.60 0.67
N GLU A 463 -6.18 4.71 1.25
CA GLU A 463 -4.78 5.12 1.16
C GLU A 463 -3.81 4.04 1.66
N ALA A 464 -4.21 3.30 2.69
CA ALA A 464 -3.49 2.15 3.17
C ALA A 464 -4.44 1.07 3.70
N PHE A 465 -4.27 -0.16 3.21
CA PHE A 465 -5.08 -1.30 3.59
C PHE A 465 -4.23 -2.47 4.10
N TRP A 466 -4.56 -2.94 5.30
CA TRP A 466 -4.00 -4.13 5.92
C TRP A 466 -5.05 -5.24 5.93
N PRO A 467 -5.12 -6.09 4.89
CA PRO A 467 -6.16 -7.11 4.75
C PRO A 467 -6.16 -8.15 5.87
N ASP A 468 -4.98 -8.42 6.46
CA ASP A 468 -4.82 -9.39 7.54
C ASP A 468 -4.61 -8.69 8.90
N GLY A 469 -4.95 -7.40 9.00
CA GLY A 469 -4.70 -6.56 10.18
C GLY A 469 -3.28 -5.97 10.23
N LEU A 470 -3.07 -5.01 11.15
CA LEU A 470 -1.79 -4.31 11.32
C LEU A 470 -0.63 -5.25 11.66
N GLN A 471 -0.92 -6.37 12.33
CA GLN A 471 -0.03 -7.52 12.39
C GLN A 471 -0.74 -8.67 11.69
N THR A 472 -0.07 -9.35 10.77
CA THR A 472 -0.67 -10.41 9.96
C THR A 472 -1.33 -11.48 10.83
N GLY A 473 -2.64 -11.67 10.65
CA GLY A 473 -3.44 -12.64 11.42
C GLY A 473 -3.85 -12.16 12.82
N VAL A 474 -3.66 -10.87 13.11
CA VAL A 474 -4.03 -10.22 14.38
C VAL A 474 -5.04 -9.11 14.14
N GLY A 475 -6.20 -9.22 14.80
CA GLY A 475 -7.21 -8.16 14.78
C GLY A 475 -8.09 -8.21 13.54
N ALA A 476 -8.87 -7.15 13.36
CA ALA A 476 -9.66 -6.93 12.16
C ALA A 476 -8.76 -6.44 11.02
N PRO A 477 -9.14 -6.66 9.75
CA PRO A 477 -8.53 -5.94 8.64
C PRO A 477 -8.60 -4.43 8.88
N VAL A 478 -7.50 -3.72 8.69
CA VAL A 478 -7.40 -2.28 8.99
C VAL A 478 -7.41 -1.47 7.69
N VAL A 479 -8.22 -0.42 7.67
CA VAL A 479 -8.42 0.47 6.52
C VAL A 479 -8.08 1.89 6.96
N LEU A 480 -7.16 2.54 6.27
CA LEU A 480 -6.96 3.98 6.35
C LEU A 480 -7.62 4.62 5.13
N GLU A 481 -8.70 5.37 5.36
CA GLU A 481 -9.54 6.02 4.33
C GLU A 481 -9.69 7.51 4.66
N LEU A 482 -8.88 8.35 4.02
CA LEU A 482 -8.83 9.79 4.29
C LEU A 482 -9.98 10.57 3.63
N ASP A 483 -10.77 9.94 2.75
CA ASP A 483 -11.97 10.50 2.13
C ASP A 483 -13.23 9.71 2.56
N PRO A 484 -13.67 9.84 3.82
CA PRO A 484 -14.82 9.09 4.34
C PRO A 484 -16.14 9.37 3.62
N GLU A 485 -16.23 10.50 2.91
CA GLU A 485 -17.39 10.90 2.10
C GLU A 485 -17.60 9.97 0.89
N ASP A 486 -16.49 9.42 0.37
CA ASP A 486 -16.44 8.57 -0.83
C ASP A 486 -16.45 7.07 -0.49
N ALA A 487 -16.58 6.73 0.80
CA ALA A 487 -16.54 5.37 1.31
C ALA A 487 -17.88 4.94 1.97
N ASP A 488 -18.28 3.69 1.76
CA ASP A 488 -19.37 3.03 2.48
C ASP A 488 -18.87 2.50 3.83
N LEU A 489 -18.59 3.44 4.75
CA LEU A 489 -18.12 3.14 6.10
C LEU A 489 -19.05 2.18 6.87
N PRO A 490 -20.40 2.35 6.84
CA PRO A 490 -21.30 1.42 7.52
C PRO A 490 -21.13 -0.02 7.03
N ARG A 491 -20.99 -0.21 5.71
CA ARG A 491 -20.81 -1.55 5.15
C ARG A 491 -19.44 -2.14 5.49
N LEU A 492 -18.39 -1.32 5.51
CA LEU A 492 -17.07 -1.76 5.97
C LEU A 492 -17.11 -2.23 7.44
N GLU A 493 -17.77 -1.47 8.32
CA GLU A 493 -17.92 -1.86 9.72
C GLU A 493 -18.73 -3.15 9.88
N GLU A 494 -19.84 -3.32 9.13
CA GLU A 494 -20.63 -4.56 9.10
C GLU A 494 -19.82 -5.79 8.68
N LEU A 495 -18.89 -5.60 7.74
CA LEU A 495 -17.97 -6.63 7.26
C LEU A 495 -16.79 -6.87 8.23
N GLY A 496 -16.72 -6.12 9.32
CA GLY A 496 -15.73 -6.27 10.38
C GLY A 496 -14.39 -5.59 10.08
N TYR A 497 -14.34 -4.63 9.16
CA TYR A 497 -13.16 -3.80 8.95
C TYR A 497 -13.02 -2.77 10.07
N GLN A 498 -11.78 -2.52 10.49
CA GLN A 498 -11.45 -1.43 11.38
C GLN A 498 -10.97 -0.24 10.56
N VAL A 499 -11.85 0.77 10.43
CA VAL A 499 -11.62 1.92 9.56
C VAL A 499 -11.12 3.13 10.36
N PHE A 500 -10.06 3.76 9.86
CA PHE A 500 -9.51 5.00 10.36
C PHE A 500 -9.60 6.06 9.27
N THR A 501 -10.13 7.23 9.63
CA THR A 501 -10.33 8.33 8.69
C THR A 501 -9.27 9.44 8.77
N SER A 502 -8.20 9.17 9.52
CA SER A 502 -7.06 10.07 9.67
C SER A 502 -5.82 9.29 10.12
N VAL A 503 -4.63 9.77 9.77
CA VAL A 503 -3.36 9.16 10.17
C VAL A 503 -3.17 9.26 11.68
N ASP A 504 -3.58 10.38 12.28
CA ASP A 504 -3.51 10.58 13.72
C ASP A 504 -4.41 9.61 14.50
N ALA A 505 -5.60 9.28 13.97
CA ALA A 505 -6.48 8.28 14.58
C ALA A 505 -5.86 6.87 14.56
N LEU A 506 -5.22 6.49 13.44
CA LEU A 506 -4.50 5.22 13.32
C LEU A 506 -3.34 5.14 14.31
N ARG A 507 -2.52 6.20 14.41
CA ARG A 507 -1.41 6.28 15.37
C ARG A 507 -1.90 6.14 16.81
N GLY A 508 -2.93 6.90 17.19
CA GLY A 508 -3.49 6.84 18.53
C GLY A 508 -3.99 5.44 18.91
N PHE A 509 -4.59 4.73 17.95
CA PHE A 509 -4.97 3.32 18.16
C PHE A 509 -3.77 2.41 18.38
N VAL A 510 -2.73 2.52 17.55
CA VAL A 510 -1.52 1.70 17.64
C VAL A 510 -0.76 1.95 18.94
N ASP A 511 -0.67 3.20 19.37
CA ASP A 511 0.01 3.56 20.62
C ASP A 511 -0.76 3.08 21.84
N LYS A 512 -2.10 3.15 21.81
CA LYS A 512 -2.94 2.59 22.86
C LYS A 512 -2.79 1.07 22.96
N GLU A 513 -2.88 0.35 21.84
CA GLU A 513 -2.65 -1.11 21.80
C GLU A 513 -1.25 -1.48 22.32
N SER A 514 -0.23 -0.69 21.97
CA SER A 514 1.14 -0.90 22.45
C SER A 514 1.26 -0.69 23.97
N THR A 515 0.55 0.30 24.51
CA THR A 515 0.55 0.62 25.95
C THR A 515 -0.22 -0.43 26.75
N ASP A 516 -1.39 -0.84 26.26
CA ASP A 516 -2.21 -1.90 26.84
C ASP A 516 -1.45 -3.24 26.85
N ALA A 517 -0.67 -3.53 25.80
CA ALA A 517 0.19 -4.72 25.72
C ALA A 517 1.42 -4.65 26.64
N ALA A 518 1.95 -3.45 26.91
CA ALA A 518 3.08 -3.24 27.83
C ALA A 518 2.67 -3.34 29.32
N GLY A 519 1.37 -3.28 29.62
CA GLY A 519 0.86 -3.30 31.00
C GLY A 519 1.21 -2.04 31.81
N GLU A 520 1.71 -1.00 31.15
CA GLU A 520 2.03 0.29 31.77
C GLU A 520 0.75 1.11 31.87
N GLN A 521 0.24 1.30 33.08
CA GLN A 521 -0.69 2.41 33.33
C GLN A 521 0.06 3.68 32.95
N ALA A 522 -0.50 4.46 32.03
CA ALA A 522 0.04 5.77 31.67
C ALA A 522 0.29 6.55 32.97
N GLU A 523 1.56 6.68 33.36
CA GLU A 523 1.95 7.66 34.33
C GLU A 523 1.55 9.00 33.72
N VAL A 524 0.54 9.61 34.32
CA VAL A 524 0.25 11.03 34.12
C VAL A 524 1.53 11.73 34.55
N ILE A 525 2.37 12.08 33.58
CA ILE A 525 3.43 13.04 33.77
C ILE A 525 2.68 14.33 34.11
N GLU A 526 2.60 14.64 35.41
CA GLU A 526 2.21 15.97 35.86
C GLU A 526 3.12 16.95 35.13
N SER A 527 2.49 17.73 34.25
CA SER A 527 3.14 18.83 33.56
C SER A 527 3.78 19.72 34.62
N PRO A 528 5.05 20.12 34.45
CA PRO A 528 5.61 21.14 35.32
C PRO A 528 4.72 22.38 35.15
N GLU A 529 4.15 22.87 36.25
CA GLU A 529 3.47 24.15 36.30
C GLU A 529 4.44 25.21 35.76
N THR A 530 4.27 25.55 34.48
CA THR A 530 4.96 26.68 33.86
C THR A 530 4.23 27.93 34.32
N THR A 531 4.71 28.46 35.44
CA THR A 531 4.50 29.85 35.82
C THR A 531 5.35 30.71 34.88
N ASP A 532 4.87 30.96 33.66
CA ASP A 532 5.43 32.01 32.81
C ASP A 532 4.30 32.88 32.24
N ASP A 533 4.01 33.96 32.98
CA ASP A 533 3.04 35.00 32.66
C ASP A 533 3.62 35.98 31.62
N ASN A 534 4.19 35.46 30.53
CA ASN A 534 4.69 36.26 29.42
C ASN A 534 3.57 36.57 28.42
N ASP A 535 3.46 37.83 28.01
CA ASP A 535 2.42 38.31 27.09
C ASP A 535 2.44 37.55 25.73
N VAL A 536 3.63 37.14 25.30
CA VAL A 536 3.87 36.37 24.06
C VAL A 536 3.29 34.95 24.14
N HIS A 537 3.40 34.25 25.28
CA HIS A 537 2.78 32.93 25.46
C HIS A 537 1.25 33.00 25.41
N ARG A 538 0.66 34.04 26.02
CA ARG A 538 -0.80 34.27 25.95
C ARG A 538 -1.24 34.60 24.53
N GLU A 539 -0.49 35.43 23.82
CA GLU A 539 -0.82 35.79 22.44
C GLU A 539 -0.67 34.59 21.50
N PHE A 540 0.35 33.76 21.67
CA PHE A 540 0.51 32.50 20.95
C PHE A 540 -0.68 31.56 21.20
N ALA A 541 -1.11 31.41 22.46
CA ALA A 541 -2.29 30.61 22.82
C ALA A 541 -3.58 31.13 22.17
N ARG A 542 -3.77 32.47 22.12
CA ARG A 542 -4.90 33.10 21.41
C ARG A 542 -4.82 32.84 19.92
N ARG A 543 -3.63 32.95 19.32
CA ARG A 543 -3.41 32.72 17.89
C ARG A 543 -3.70 31.28 17.48
N MET A 544 -3.19 30.31 18.24
CA MET A 544 -3.46 28.86 18.08
C MET A 544 -4.96 28.53 18.20
N SER A 545 -5.65 29.15 19.17
CA SER A 545 -7.11 29.00 19.30
C SER A 545 -7.87 29.71 18.16
N GLY A 546 -7.31 30.80 17.65
CA GLY A 546 -7.83 31.59 16.54
C GLY A 546 -7.79 30.82 15.22
N VAL A 547 -6.68 30.14 14.91
CA VAL A 547 -6.58 29.32 13.70
C VAL A 547 -7.58 28.17 13.69
N TYR A 548 -7.85 27.53 14.84
CA TYR A 548 -8.93 26.53 14.95
C TYR A 548 -10.31 27.12 14.61
N ARG A 549 -10.65 28.27 15.20
CA ARG A 549 -11.94 28.93 14.97
C ARG A 549 -12.11 29.37 13.53
N ARG A 550 -11.07 30.01 12.96
CA ARG A 550 -11.04 30.44 11.56
C ARG A 550 -11.07 29.24 10.61
N GLY A 551 -10.41 28.14 10.93
CA GLY A 551 -10.47 26.90 10.15
C GLY A 551 -11.89 26.37 10.05
N ARG A 552 -12.62 26.38 11.16
CA ARG A 552 -14.03 25.97 11.18
C ARG A 552 -14.94 26.95 10.44
N ASP A 553 -14.83 28.25 10.74
CA ASP A 553 -15.79 29.25 10.29
C ASP A 553 -15.52 29.73 8.85
N GLU A 554 -14.25 29.79 8.44
CA GLU A 554 -13.82 30.30 7.13
C GLU A 554 -13.45 29.20 6.13
N ALA A 555 -13.02 28.02 6.59
CA ALA A 555 -12.58 26.91 5.73
C ALA A 555 -13.46 25.64 5.86
N GLY A 556 -14.49 25.66 6.72
CA GLY A 556 -15.35 24.50 6.97
C GLY A 556 -14.61 23.29 7.57
N TYR A 557 -13.42 23.49 8.15
CA TYR A 557 -12.60 22.42 8.71
C TYR A 557 -12.75 22.36 10.24
N ASN A 558 -13.38 21.29 10.75
CA ASN A 558 -13.55 21.09 12.18
C ASN A 558 -12.43 20.18 12.75
N ALA A 559 -11.34 20.79 13.22
CA ALA A 559 -10.16 20.09 13.71
C ALA A 559 -10.36 19.50 15.14
N THR A 560 -11.19 18.47 15.27
CA THR A 560 -11.54 17.86 16.56
C THR A 560 -10.31 17.32 17.30
N TYR A 561 -9.38 16.67 16.58
CA TYR A 561 -8.13 16.13 17.13
C TYR A 561 -7.20 17.24 17.64
N PHE A 562 -7.01 18.30 16.84
CA PHE A 562 -6.22 19.47 17.24
C PHE A 562 -6.79 20.11 18.51
N ARG A 563 -8.12 20.19 18.63
CA ARG A 563 -8.78 20.70 19.86
C ARG A 563 -8.48 19.83 21.08
N THR A 564 -8.44 18.51 20.92
CA THR A 564 -8.05 17.58 21.98
C THR A 564 -6.59 17.77 22.35
N MET A 565 -5.67 17.85 21.37
CA MET A 565 -4.25 18.11 21.63
C MET A 565 -4.02 19.42 22.40
N LEU A 566 -4.72 20.50 22.04
CA LEU A 566 -4.64 21.77 22.75
C LEU A 566 -5.11 21.65 24.20
N ALA A 567 -6.12 20.81 24.47
CA ALA A 567 -6.64 20.59 25.82
C ALA A 567 -5.72 19.70 26.67
N GLU A 568 -5.09 18.70 26.07
CA GLU A 568 -4.22 17.73 26.77
C GLU A 568 -2.80 18.25 27.00
N HIS A 569 -2.22 18.92 26.01
CA HIS A 569 -0.81 19.32 26.03
C HIS A 569 -0.61 20.84 26.19
N GLY A 570 -1.62 21.64 25.86
CA GLY A 570 -1.50 23.10 25.79
C GLY A 570 -0.87 23.60 24.48
N PRO A 571 -1.10 24.86 24.08
CA PRO A 571 -0.78 25.36 22.74
C PRO A 571 0.69 25.23 22.31
N LEU A 572 1.61 25.58 23.20
CA LEU A 572 3.05 25.56 22.89
C LEU A 572 3.56 24.13 22.71
N ALA A 573 3.24 23.23 23.65
CA ALA A 573 3.64 21.83 23.54
C ALA A 573 2.99 21.13 22.35
N THR A 574 1.74 21.48 21.99
CA THR A 574 1.11 21.03 20.74
C THR A 574 1.93 21.46 19.52
N ALA A 575 2.38 22.72 19.45
CA ALA A 575 3.16 23.21 18.31
C ALA A 575 4.52 22.49 18.18
N HIS A 576 5.27 22.34 19.28
CA HIS A 576 6.52 21.57 19.27
C HIS A 576 6.30 20.13 18.82
N LYS A 577 5.25 19.46 19.31
CA LYS A 577 4.91 18.08 18.93
C LYS A 577 4.63 17.94 17.43
N LEU A 578 3.91 18.90 16.84
CA LEU A 578 3.60 18.89 15.40
C LEU A 578 4.83 19.21 14.52
N LEU A 579 5.72 20.08 14.98
CA LEU A 579 6.96 20.42 14.26
C LEU A 579 8.01 19.31 14.35
N ALA A 580 8.08 18.60 15.47
CA ALA A 580 9.00 17.47 15.66
C ALA A 580 8.63 16.22 14.83
N ALA A 581 7.36 16.10 14.40
CA ALA A 581 6.94 15.01 13.53
C ALA A 581 7.72 15.04 12.19
N PRO A 582 8.08 13.89 11.59
CA PRO A 582 8.82 13.87 10.33
C PRO A 582 7.98 14.33 9.12
N ALA A 583 6.65 14.24 9.20
CA ALA A 583 5.71 14.66 8.17
C ALA A 583 4.72 15.70 8.71
N VAL A 584 4.06 16.43 7.81
CA VAL A 584 3.02 17.41 8.12
C VAL A 584 1.81 16.76 8.81
N SER A 585 1.02 17.53 9.57
CA SER A 585 -0.13 17.00 10.34
C SER A 585 -1.42 16.90 9.53
N ASP A 586 -2.38 16.05 9.92
CA ASP A 586 -3.69 15.92 9.22
C ASP A 586 -4.35 17.30 9.05
N GLY A 587 -4.23 18.17 10.06
CA GLY A 587 -4.69 19.56 10.00
C GLY A 587 -3.98 20.42 8.95
N PHE A 588 -2.68 20.25 8.77
CA PHE A 588 -1.92 20.92 7.72
C PHE A 588 -2.40 20.50 6.33
N ALA A 589 -2.53 19.19 6.09
CA ALA A 589 -3.01 18.66 4.81
C ALA A 589 -4.43 19.14 4.49
N ALA A 590 -5.34 19.10 5.46
CA ALA A 590 -6.72 19.55 5.29
C ALA A 590 -6.82 21.04 4.97
N LEU A 591 -5.98 21.88 5.58
CA LEU A 591 -5.93 23.32 5.34
C LEU A 591 -5.27 23.65 3.99
N TRP A 592 -4.26 22.90 3.57
CA TRP A 592 -3.64 23.02 2.26
C TRP A 592 -4.65 22.79 1.13
N GLU A 593 -5.45 21.72 1.22
CA GLU A 593 -6.49 21.40 0.22
C GLU A 593 -7.55 22.49 0.09
N ARG A 594 -7.83 23.19 1.19
CA ARG A 594 -8.79 24.29 1.25
C ARG A 594 -8.19 25.63 0.84
N GLY A 595 -6.90 25.66 0.46
CA GLY A 595 -6.18 26.88 0.10
C GLY A 595 -5.97 27.84 1.29
N ARG A 596 -5.98 27.31 2.52
CA ARG A 596 -5.93 28.09 3.78
C ARG A 596 -4.69 27.77 4.62
N MET A 597 -3.55 27.73 3.94
CA MET A 597 -2.24 27.52 4.57
C MET A 597 -1.91 28.57 5.65
N ASP A 598 -2.52 29.76 5.57
CA ASP A 598 -2.45 30.82 6.58
C ASP A 598 -3.02 30.43 7.95
N LEU A 599 -3.76 29.33 8.03
CA LEU A 599 -4.35 28.80 9.26
C LEU A 599 -3.57 27.63 9.85
N THR A 600 -2.44 27.25 9.27
CA THR A 600 -1.62 26.14 9.77
C THR A 600 -0.83 26.54 11.01
N VAL A 601 -0.44 25.55 11.82
CA VAL A 601 0.44 25.79 12.98
C VAL A 601 1.78 26.31 12.52
N GLU A 602 2.31 25.77 11.41
CA GLU A 602 3.52 26.21 10.75
C GLU A 602 3.47 27.70 10.38
N ALA A 603 2.35 28.18 9.81
CA ALA A 603 2.17 29.59 9.48
C ALA A 603 2.16 30.49 10.73
N VAL A 604 1.64 30.00 11.86
CA VAL A 604 1.69 30.73 13.14
C VAL A 604 3.12 30.75 13.69
N VAL A 605 3.83 29.63 13.65
CA VAL A 605 5.20 29.47 14.21
C VAL A 605 6.21 30.41 13.54
N VAL A 606 6.05 30.67 12.25
CA VAL A 606 6.96 31.54 11.49
C VAL A 606 6.67 33.04 11.66
N GLU A 607 5.60 33.43 12.37
CA GLU A 607 5.32 34.84 12.65
C GLU A 607 6.45 35.44 13.53
N PRO A 608 7.04 36.60 13.17
CA PRO A 608 8.20 37.16 13.87
C PRO A 608 8.00 37.36 15.38
N GLN A 609 6.75 37.62 15.79
CA GLN A 609 6.35 37.84 17.18
C GLN A 609 6.44 36.58 18.06
N PHE A 610 6.51 35.38 17.48
CA PHE A 610 6.61 34.11 18.22
C PHE A 610 7.96 33.42 18.06
N ALA A 611 8.90 34.02 17.32
CA ALA A 611 10.21 33.41 17.05
C ALA A 611 11.00 33.05 18.32
N GLU A 612 10.78 33.75 19.43
CA GLU A 612 11.43 33.46 20.72
C GLU A 612 10.94 32.16 21.40
N LEU A 613 9.78 31.64 20.98
CA LEU A 613 9.18 30.43 21.55
C LEU A 613 9.72 29.13 20.91
N PHE A 614 10.47 29.23 19.80
CA PHE A 614 10.89 28.09 19.00
C PHE A 614 12.38 28.12 18.71
N SER A 615 12.97 26.93 18.53
CA SER A 615 14.35 26.82 18.06
C SER A 615 14.49 27.23 16.59
N ALA A 616 15.70 27.60 16.18
CA ALA A 616 15.99 27.92 14.78
C ALA A 616 15.68 26.74 13.83
N ASP A 617 15.88 25.50 14.30
CA ASP A 617 15.57 24.30 13.54
C ASP A 617 14.07 24.09 13.33
N GLU A 618 13.25 24.41 14.33
CA GLU A 618 11.79 24.34 14.27
C GLU A 618 11.20 25.41 13.34
N ILE A 619 11.70 26.65 13.43
CA ILE A 619 11.31 27.72 12.50
C ILE A 619 11.70 27.35 11.08
N ALA A 620 12.92 26.84 10.87
CA ALA A 620 13.36 26.38 9.56
C ALA A 620 12.53 25.19 9.05
N ALA A 621 12.09 24.28 9.93
CA ALA A 621 11.20 23.18 9.57
C ALA A 621 9.82 23.68 9.14
N ALA A 622 9.23 24.63 9.87
CA ALA A 622 7.97 25.26 9.52
C ALA A 622 8.06 25.99 8.17
N GLN A 623 9.12 26.78 7.95
CA GLN A 623 9.37 27.47 6.68
C GLN A 623 9.51 26.48 5.52
N ARG A 624 10.33 25.43 5.67
CA ARG A 624 10.49 24.39 4.64
C ARG A 624 9.16 23.74 4.27
N ARG A 625 8.32 23.39 5.24
CA ARG A 625 6.99 22.80 4.99
C ARG A 625 6.08 23.76 4.22
N LEU A 626 6.05 25.03 4.60
CA LEU A 626 5.23 26.04 3.93
C LEU A 626 5.70 26.26 2.48
N GLU A 627 7.01 26.42 2.27
CA GLU A 627 7.61 26.61 0.94
C GLU A 627 7.41 25.38 0.05
N GLN A 628 7.61 24.17 0.59
CA GLN A 628 7.41 22.90 -0.10
C GLN A 628 6.00 22.81 -0.72
N PHE A 629 5.00 23.34 -0.02
CA PHE A 629 3.60 23.30 -0.44
C PHE A 629 3.09 24.63 -1.04
N GLY A 630 4.02 25.50 -1.47
CA GLY A 630 3.73 26.69 -2.26
C GLY A 630 3.18 27.88 -1.47
N TYR A 631 3.36 27.93 -0.17
CA TYR A 631 2.97 29.04 0.69
C TYR A 631 4.19 29.83 1.15
N VAL A 632 4.18 31.15 0.90
CA VAL A 632 5.19 32.09 1.40
C VAL A 632 4.49 32.99 2.42
N PRO A 633 4.87 32.95 3.71
CA PRO A 633 4.30 33.83 4.72
C PRO A 633 4.52 35.30 4.35
N GLU A 634 3.49 36.14 4.56
CA GLU A 634 3.68 37.59 4.53
C GLU A 634 4.49 37.98 5.78
N GLY A 635 5.72 38.47 5.55
CA GLY A 635 6.71 38.77 6.58
C GLY A 635 6.41 39.97 7.46
#